data_AF-A0A9E7KX41-F1
#
_entry.id   AF-A0A9E7KX41-F1
#
_cell.length_a   1.000
_cell.length_b   1.000
_cell.length_c   1.000
_cell.angle_alpha   90.00
_cell.angle_beta   90.00
_cell.angle_gamma   90.00
#
_symmetry.space_group_name_H-M   'P 1'
#
loop_
_entity.id
_entity.type
_entity.pdbx_description
1 polymer ?
#
loop_
_entity_poly.entity_id
_entity_poly.type
_entity_poly.pdbx_seq_one_letter_code
_entity_poly.pdbx_strand_id
1 'polypeptide(L)'
;MACLVHRPRKLMQLSLLGFLLLPFLFLVVLKPRLDPSSFLSLQVSVRSSIRIEVVEEKTSSSDDHDDKTMDMPIALESRPEEKKSATYAAEMVQLPPPPRQQNHSEMGLVTQIPNATKDEEEATRYSAAAVPSSKISCDFSQRRSDTCIMHGDVRVLGSSILLVKTSTDASSSETTWRIKPYARKWEAPVMELIRELPIRVASEASETPNCTARHAVPAVVFSTGGFSGKNFFHDFSDVLIPLFITSRRYHGEVQFLVTNFNPRWINRYEAILKRLSNYEVVDMDRDDRVRCFRNAHVGLMSHSELVIDPAKAPNNYSMADFRELLRSCFSLRRKSVRLGGSSKPRLLLMLRKGSRSLTNKRAVMSLARRLGFRVVVAGPEQTKNLSRFAVVVNSCDVMVGVHGAGLTNMLFLPANATLIQIIPWGGLRYASNHDYGDPTAAMGIRYSEYEVRQEESSLVKQYPIDHPVFTDPLSIHRQGWNALWSVFLDRQSIKLDKKQRNRASAGTQRRMAASLQAAATLMQPSKVGVASRSIGGQQLRSGSHLSRAFGFEPTTARLTCSLQSDLRDLAHKCSDAAKLAGFALATSALVVAGASAEGVPKRLTYDEIQSKTYMEVKGTGTANQCPTIDGGVDSFAFKPGKYNAKKFCLEPTSFTVKAEGVSKNAPAEFQKTKLMTRLTYTLDEIEGPFEVSPDGAIKFEEKDGIDYAAVTVQLPGGERVPFLFTIKQLVASGKPESFSGKFLVPSYRGSSFLDPKGRGGSTGYDNAVALPAGGRGDEEELSKENIKNTSSSTGSITLSVTKSKPETGEVIGVFESLQPSDTDLGAKTPKDVKIQGVWYAQLEQ
;
A
#
# COMPACT_ATOMS: atom_id res chain seq x y z
N MET A 1 58.18 -32.02 2.34
CA MET A 1 59.48 -32.02 1.64
C MET A 1 59.82 -30.57 1.34
N ALA A 2 60.68 -29.96 2.15
CA ALA A 2 62.14 -29.86 1.93
C ALA A 2 62.47 -28.60 1.07
N CYS A 3 63.38 -27.70 1.46
CA CYS A 3 64.34 -27.75 2.56
C CYS A 3 64.94 -26.36 2.89
N LEU A 4 65.55 -26.21 4.09
CA LEU A 4 66.70 -25.31 4.41
C LEU A 4 66.47 -23.76 4.42
N VAL A 5 67.09 -22.92 5.30
CA VAL A 5 67.84 -23.17 6.56
C VAL A 5 68.04 -21.88 7.42
N HIS A 6 68.39 -22.07 8.70
CA HIS A 6 69.07 -21.15 9.65
C HIS A 6 68.39 -19.89 10.25
N ARG A 7 68.17 -19.99 11.58
CA ARG A 7 68.52 -18.98 12.61
C ARG A 7 70.07 -18.96 12.78
N PRO A 8 70.74 -17.91 13.33
CA PRO A 8 70.41 -17.37 14.67
C PRO A 8 70.79 -15.92 15.10
N ARG A 9 70.20 -15.54 16.25
CA ARG A 9 70.74 -14.71 17.38
C ARG A 9 70.67 -13.15 17.37
N LYS A 10 69.92 -12.68 18.39
CA LYS A 10 70.08 -11.48 19.24
C LYS A 10 69.71 -10.08 18.69
N LEU A 11 68.57 -9.54 19.17
CA LEU A 11 68.55 -8.48 20.18
C LEU A 11 67.18 -8.42 20.92
N MET A 12 67.11 -7.62 21.99
CA MET A 12 66.02 -7.35 22.96
C MET A 12 64.57 -7.56 22.48
N GLN A 13 63.68 -8.25 23.22
CA GLN A 13 62.93 -7.80 24.42
C GLN A 13 62.11 -6.50 24.25
N LEU A 14 60.86 -6.53 24.74
CA LEU A 14 59.84 -5.45 24.85
C LEU A 14 58.89 -5.22 23.66
N SER A 15 57.82 -6.04 23.56
CA SER A 15 56.57 -5.65 22.88
C SER A 15 55.33 -6.46 23.33
N LEU A 16 55.18 -6.76 24.63
CA LEU A 16 53.95 -7.43 25.12
C LEU A 16 53.55 -7.04 26.56
N LEU A 17 53.39 -5.74 26.83
CA LEU A 17 52.49 -5.21 27.87
C LEU A 17 52.40 -3.68 27.66
N GLY A 18 51.23 -3.14 27.29
CA GLY A 18 51.08 -1.69 27.12
C GLY A 18 50.07 -1.23 26.07
N PHE A 19 48.78 -1.59 26.22
CA PHE A 19 47.65 -0.84 25.65
C PHE A 19 46.37 -0.95 26.50
N LEU A 20 46.57 -1.00 27.83
CA LEU A 20 45.57 -0.66 28.84
C LEU A 20 46.25 0.36 29.76
N LEU A 21 45.52 1.44 30.12
CA LEU A 21 45.99 2.66 30.81
C LEU A 21 46.62 3.76 29.92
N LEU A 22 45.76 4.56 29.28
CA LEU A 22 45.89 5.99 28.94
C LEU A 22 44.63 6.34 28.10
N PRO A 23 43.64 7.09 28.63
CA PRO A 23 43.88 8.40 29.24
C PRO A 23 43.15 8.62 30.58
N PHE A 24 43.92 8.83 31.65
CA PHE A 24 43.40 9.32 32.93
C PHE A 24 44.32 10.40 33.50
N LEU A 25 44.64 11.43 32.70
CA LEU A 25 45.40 12.59 33.18
C LEU A 25 45.17 13.87 32.36
N PHE A 26 44.00 14.49 32.53
CA PHE A 26 43.83 15.95 32.34
C PHE A 26 42.64 16.47 33.15
N LEU A 27 42.80 16.56 34.48
CA LEU A 27 41.83 17.23 35.36
C LEU A 27 42.46 17.68 36.70
N VAL A 28 43.21 18.78 36.66
CA VAL A 28 43.40 19.71 37.80
C VAL A 28 43.49 21.09 37.15
N VAL A 29 42.48 21.96 37.24
CA VAL A 29 42.29 23.09 38.17
C VAL A 29 41.03 23.78 37.57
N LEU A 30 39.93 24.13 38.22
CA LEU A 30 39.61 24.44 39.63
C LEU A 30 38.14 24.03 39.93
N LYS A 31 37.84 23.76 41.21
CA LYS A 31 36.48 23.59 41.78
C LYS A 31 35.94 24.98 42.21
N PRO A 32 34.62 25.18 42.34
CA PRO A 32 33.94 24.76 43.57
C PRO A 32 32.58 24.05 43.39
N ARG A 33 32.16 23.36 44.45
CA ARG A 33 30.80 22.84 44.66
C ARG A 33 29.98 23.88 45.44
N LEU A 34 28.65 23.83 45.35
CA LEU A 34 27.73 23.64 46.49
C LEU A 34 26.25 23.63 46.03
N ASP A 35 25.50 22.63 46.50
CA ASP A 35 24.03 22.46 46.46
C ASP A 35 23.43 22.98 47.79
N PRO A 36 22.09 23.01 48.02
CA PRO A 36 20.98 23.33 47.13
C PRO A 36 19.93 24.26 47.82
N SER A 37 18.78 24.48 47.17
CA SER A 37 17.49 25.01 47.70
C SER A 37 17.37 26.52 48.04
N SER A 38 16.37 27.19 47.44
CA SER A 38 15.51 28.26 48.03
C SER A 38 14.84 29.19 46.99
N PHE A 39 13.51 29.12 46.88
CA PHE A 39 12.59 30.18 46.36
C PHE A 39 12.84 30.74 44.91
N LEU A 40 11.92 31.43 44.22
CA LEU A 40 10.56 31.90 44.52
C LEU A 40 9.70 31.87 43.25
N SER A 41 8.39 31.68 43.40
CA SER A 41 7.38 31.84 42.34
C SER A 41 7.13 33.31 41.98
N LEU A 42 6.75 33.59 40.72
CA LEU A 42 6.09 34.85 40.39
C LEU A 42 4.99 34.66 39.32
N GLN A 43 3.73 34.64 39.76
CA GLN A 43 2.60 35.07 38.94
C GLN A 43 2.36 36.56 39.20
N VAL A 44 2.21 37.38 38.15
CA VAL A 44 1.30 38.55 38.19
C VAL A 44 0.61 38.70 36.83
N SER A 45 -0.69 38.96 36.88
CA SER A 45 -1.54 39.33 35.74
C SER A 45 -1.73 40.85 35.70
N VAL A 46 -1.76 41.47 34.52
CA VAL A 46 -2.32 42.82 34.35
C VAL A 46 -3.25 42.86 33.13
N ARG A 47 -4.47 43.35 33.35
CA ARG A 47 -5.43 43.74 32.31
C ARG A 47 -5.16 45.18 31.87
N SER A 48 -5.40 45.49 30.59
CA SER A 48 -6.16 46.70 30.22
C SER A 48 -6.66 46.67 28.78
N SER A 49 -7.88 47.13 28.58
CA SER A 49 -8.58 47.25 27.30
C SER A 49 -8.02 48.37 26.42
N ILE A 50 -8.33 48.37 25.11
CA ILE A 50 -8.99 49.50 24.40
C ILE A 50 -9.45 49.09 22.98
N ARG A 51 -10.51 49.78 22.56
CA ARG A 51 -11.43 49.74 21.38
C ARG A 51 -11.00 49.16 20.01
N ILE A 52 -12.06 48.80 19.28
CA ILE A 52 -12.13 48.43 17.85
C ILE A 52 -12.26 49.70 16.99
N GLU A 53 -11.66 49.71 15.80
CA GLU A 53 -12.30 50.30 14.60
C GLU A 53 -11.87 49.57 13.31
N VAL A 54 -12.56 49.83 12.19
CA VAL A 54 -12.74 48.90 11.06
C VAL A 54 -12.27 49.55 9.74
N VAL A 55 -11.86 48.73 8.74
CA VAL A 55 -12.33 48.72 7.32
C VAL A 55 -11.35 48.00 6.37
N GLU A 56 -11.90 47.30 5.37
CA GLU A 56 -11.20 46.58 4.28
C GLU A 56 -10.84 47.50 3.10
N GLU A 57 -9.91 47.10 2.22
CA GLU A 57 -10.10 47.35 0.78
C GLU A 57 -9.36 46.36 -0.13
N LYS A 58 -9.86 46.16 -1.37
CA LYS A 58 -9.11 45.51 -2.47
C LYS A 58 -9.67 45.77 -3.89
N THR A 59 -8.73 45.99 -4.81
CA THR A 59 -8.62 45.58 -6.25
C THR A 59 -9.10 46.43 -7.43
N SER A 60 -8.15 46.58 -8.41
CA SER A 60 -8.25 46.68 -9.90
C SER A 60 -8.86 47.95 -10.50
N SER A 61 -8.48 48.52 -11.65
CA SER A 61 -7.59 48.31 -12.83
C SER A 61 -7.77 49.58 -13.71
N SER A 62 -6.98 49.98 -14.71
CA SER A 62 -6.58 49.31 -15.98
C SER A 62 -5.67 50.23 -16.83
N ASP A 63 -4.82 49.64 -17.68
CA ASP A 63 -4.41 49.97 -19.08
C ASP A 63 -4.11 51.46 -19.50
N ASP A 64 -3.13 51.81 -20.36
CA ASP A 64 -2.59 51.08 -21.53
C ASP A 64 -1.21 51.62 -22.07
N HIS A 65 -0.51 50.77 -22.85
CA HIS A 65 0.56 50.99 -23.89
C HIS A 65 2.02 51.49 -23.62
N ASP A 66 2.95 50.62 -24.08
CA ASP A 66 4.20 50.78 -24.88
C ASP A 66 5.60 51.26 -24.38
N ASP A 67 6.53 50.28 -24.45
CA ASP A 67 7.94 50.27 -24.93
C ASP A 67 9.17 50.64 -24.04
N LYS A 68 10.21 49.79 -24.20
CA LYS A 68 11.67 49.92 -23.89
C LYS A 68 12.26 50.07 -22.46
N THR A 69 12.84 48.93 -22.02
CA THR A 69 14.22 48.72 -21.49
C THR A 69 14.75 49.36 -20.18
N MET A 70 15.27 48.45 -19.34
CA MET A 70 16.43 48.54 -18.41
C MET A 70 16.30 49.11 -16.98
N ASP A 71 16.80 48.27 -16.06
CA ASP A 71 17.41 48.48 -14.74
C ASP A 71 16.66 49.03 -13.49
N MET A 72 17.13 48.49 -12.36
CA MET A 72 16.82 48.75 -10.95
C MET A 72 17.73 49.89 -10.40
N PRO A 73 17.61 50.41 -9.14
CA PRO A 73 16.64 50.14 -8.05
C PRO A 73 16.20 51.41 -7.22
N ILE A 74 15.60 51.17 -6.03
CA ILE A 74 15.59 52.02 -4.79
C ILE A 74 14.38 52.97 -4.50
N ALA A 75 13.49 52.49 -3.62
CA ALA A 75 12.93 53.09 -2.38
C ALA A 75 12.00 54.36 -2.29
N LEU A 76 11.33 54.40 -1.13
CA LEU A 76 10.57 55.47 -0.40
C LEU A 76 9.07 55.80 -0.71
N GLU A 77 8.23 55.40 0.27
CA GLU A 77 7.19 56.15 1.00
C GLU A 77 6.07 57.00 0.33
N SER A 78 4.81 56.57 0.58
CA SER A 78 3.63 57.33 1.13
C SER A 78 3.17 58.67 0.50
N ARG A 79 1.89 59.08 0.41
CA ARG A 79 0.62 58.76 1.14
C ARG A 79 -0.62 59.24 0.26
N PRO A 80 -1.88 59.47 0.73
CA PRO A 80 -3.09 59.00 -0.02
C PRO A 80 -4.17 60.05 -0.39
N GLU A 81 -5.15 59.71 -1.26
CA GLU A 81 -6.47 60.37 -1.38
C GLU A 81 -7.64 59.39 -1.74
N GLU A 82 -8.86 59.90 -1.99
CA GLU A 82 -10.15 59.34 -1.50
C GLU A 82 -10.99 58.35 -2.37
N LYS A 83 -11.61 57.37 -1.67
CA LYS A 83 -13.02 56.86 -1.70
C LYS A 83 -13.79 56.65 -3.04
N LYS A 84 -14.37 55.45 -3.22
CA LYS A 84 -15.84 55.14 -3.07
C LYS A 84 -16.20 53.66 -3.41
N SER A 85 -17.24 53.11 -2.77
CA SER A 85 -17.54 51.66 -2.74
C SER A 85 -18.79 51.19 -3.49
N ALA A 86 -18.89 49.88 -3.81
CA ALA A 86 -20.16 49.16 -3.99
C ALA A 86 -20.04 47.63 -3.67
N THR A 87 -21.04 47.06 -2.99
CA THR A 87 -21.02 45.72 -2.35
C THR A 87 -21.93 44.66 -2.99
N TYR A 88 -21.56 43.37 -2.94
CA TYR A 88 -22.51 42.22 -3.01
C TYR A 88 -22.05 41.01 -2.17
N ALA A 89 -22.94 40.49 -1.31
CA ALA A 89 -22.63 39.48 -0.29
C ALA A 89 -22.92 38.02 -0.69
N ALA A 90 -22.21 37.08 -0.06
CA ALA A 90 -22.53 35.64 -0.09
C ALA A 90 -22.38 35.05 1.32
N GLU A 91 -23.37 34.25 1.74
CA GLU A 91 -23.48 33.69 3.09
C GLU A 91 -22.23 32.90 3.51
N MET A 92 -21.40 33.50 4.38
CA MET A 92 -20.37 32.80 5.14
C MET A 92 -20.94 32.36 6.48
N VAL A 93 -20.60 31.15 6.94
CA VAL A 93 -21.18 30.58 8.16
C VAL A 93 -20.65 31.31 9.40
N GLN A 94 -21.51 32.12 10.01
CA GLN A 94 -21.28 32.67 11.34
C GLN A 94 -21.51 31.59 12.40
N LEU A 95 -20.67 31.55 13.44
CA LEU A 95 -20.66 30.47 14.41
C LEU A 95 -21.87 30.60 15.37
N PRO A 96 -22.65 29.54 15.67
CA PRO A 96 -23.60 29.60 16.77
C PRO A 96 -22.87 29.77 18.11
N PRO A 97 -23.45 30.49 19.08
CA PRO A 97 -22.91 30.56 20.44
C PRO A 97 -22.91 29.17 21.10
N PRO A 98 -22.04 28.93 22.08
CA PRO A 98 -22.06 27.69 22.86
C PRO A 98 -23.40 27.56 23.63
N PRO A 99 -23.91 26.34 23.83
CA PRO A 99 -25.07 26.13 24.69
C PRO A 99 -24.75 26.60 26.11
N ARG A 100 -25.64 27.40 26.71
CA ARG A 100 -25.56 27.75 28.13
C ARG A 100 -25.58 26.46 28.96
N GLN A 101 -24.59 26.28 29.84
CA GLN A 101 -24.72 25.37 30.96
C GLN A 101 -25.86 25.88 31.84
N GLN A 102 -26.93 25.08 31.99
CA GLN A 102 -27.92 25.30 33.03
C GLN A 102 -27.41 24.65 34.30
N ASN A 103 -27.12 25.46 35.31
CA ASN A 103 -26.89 24.97 36.66
C ASN A 103 -28.19 24.36 37.19
N HIS A 104 -28.16 23.08 37.55
CA HIS A 104 -29.10 22.51 38.50
C HIS A 104 -28.32 21.93 39.68
N SER A 105 -28.30 22.74 40.75
CA SER A 105 -28.34 22.36 42.17
C SER A 105 -28.07 20.91 42.55
N GLU A 106 -27.07 20.72 43.41
CA GLU A 106 -26.93 19.52 44.24
C GLU A 106 -28.19 19.22 45.05
N MET A 107 -28.47 17.93 45.24
CA MET A 107 -29.02 17.42 46.49
C MET A 107 -28.43 16.03 46.72
N GLY A 108 -27.66 15.88 47.79
CA GLY A 108 -26.74 14.76 47.95
C GLY A 108 -27.41 13.46 48.43
N LEU A 109 -26.75 12.34 48.16
CA LEU A 109 -26.85 11.15 49.00
C LEU A 109 -25.43 10.74 49.41
N VAL A 110 -25.16 10.81 50.71
CA VAL A 110 -23.87 10.45 51.30
C VAL A 110 -23.57 8.98 51.01
N THR A 111 -22.44 8.71 50.35
CA THR A 111 -21.85 7.36 50.31
C THR A 111 -20.42 7.47 50.82
N GLN A 112 -20.10 6.65 51.81
CA GLN A 112 -18.90 6.77 52.63
C GLN A 112 -17.62 6.44 51.85
N ILE A 113 -16.51 7.07 52.24
CA ILE A 113 -15.15 6.72 51.79
C ILE A 113 -14.84 5.29 52.26
N PRO A 114 -14.56 4.33 51.38
CA PRO A 114 -14.07 3.02 51.80
C PRO A 114 -12.59 3.13 52.22
N ASN A 115 -12.26 2.61 53.40
CA ASN A 115 -10.88 2.51 53.87
C ASN A 115 -10.00 1.66 52.94
N ALA A 116 -8.70 1.98 52.93
CA ALA A 116 -7.65 1.34 52.14
C ALA A 116 -7.26 -0.08 52.62
N THR A 117 -8.24 -0.93 52.91
CA THR A 117 -8.05 -2.30 53.43
C THR A 117 -8.84 -3.37 52.67
N LYS A 118 -9.51 -3.02 51.55
CA LYS A 118 -10.20 -4.00 50.69
C LYS A 118 -9.35 -4.56 49.56
N ASP A 119 -8.27 -3.89 49.17
CA ASP A 119 -7.39 -4.32 48.08
C ASP A 119 -6.56 -5.57 48.43
N GLU A 120 -6.39 -5.90 49.71
CA GLU A 120 -5.66 -7.10 50.16
C GLU A 120 -6.56 -8.35 50.22
N GLU A 121 -7.86 -8.22 50.50
CA GLU A 121 -8.75 -9.37 50.71
C GLU A 121 -9.22 -10.01 49.38
N GLU A 122 -9.34 -9.21 48.31
CA GLU A 122 -9.67 -9.72 46.97
C GLU A 122 -8.46 -10.42 46.30
N ALA A 123 -7.23 -10.08 46.70
CA ALA A 123 -6.01 -10.75 46.23
C ALA A 123 -5.99 -12.25 46.59
N THR A 124 -6.55 -12.62 47.75
CA THR A 124 -6.57 -14.01 48.25
C THR A 124 -7.48 -14.97 47.49
N ARG A 125 -8.48 -14.50 46.74
CA ARG A 125 -9.38 -15.38 45.95
C ARG A 125 -8.83 -15.73 44.56
N TYR A 126 -7.78 -15.07 44.10
CA TYR A 126 -7.21 -15.27 42.76
C TYR A 126 -6.23 -16.45 42.63
N SER A 127 -5.96 -17.19 43.70
CA SER A 127 -4.99 -18.31 43.73
C SER A 127 -5.53 -19.65 43.20
N ALA A 128 -6.78 -19.75 42.76
CA ALA A 128 -7.45 -21.02 42.46
C ALA A 128 -8.14 -21.10 41.08
N ALA A 129 -7.72 -20.28 40.11
CA ALA A 129 -8.11 -20.44 38.71
C ALA A 129 -6.90 -20.89 37.88
N ALA A 130 -7.04 -22.01 37.17
CA ALA A 130 -5.95 -22.61 36.39
C ALA A 130 -5.28 -21.60 35.45
N VAL A 131 -3.95 -21.52 35.50
CA VAL A 131 -3.18 -20.60 34.68
C VAL A 131 -3.36 -20.97 33.19
N PRO A 132 -3.79 -20.04 32.32
CA PRO A 132 -3.89 -20.33 30.90
C PRO A 132 -2.51 -20.68 30.32
N SER A 133 -2.45 -21.76 29.52
CA SER A 133 -1.22 -22.17 28.82
C SER A 133 -0.59 -21.00 28.05
N SER A 134 0.70 -20.76 28.25
CA SER A 134 1.44 -19.68 27.59
C SER A 134 1.44 -19.86 26.07
N LYS A 135 0.78 -18.96 25.33
CA LYS A 135 0.67 -19.02 23.87
C LYS A 135 0.93 -17.67 23.23
N ILE A 136 1.79 -17.66 22.21
CA ILE A 136 1.97 -16.55 21.29
C ILE A 136 1.67 -16.99 19.86
N SER A 137 1.03 -16.12 19.09
CA SER A 137 0.77 -16.32 17.66
C SER A 137 0.97 -14.99 16.94
N CYS A 138 1.86 -14.94 15.96
CA CYS A 138 2.15 -13.75 15.19
C CYS A 138 1.83 -13.97 13.71
N ASP A 139 1.13 -13.01 13.09
CA ASP A 139 0.88 -12.95 11.66
C ASP A 139 1.75 -11.85 11.03
N PHE A 140 2.74 -12.29 10.26
CA PHE A 140 3.60 -11.44 9.42
C PHE A 140 3.28 -11.58 7.92
N SER A 141 2.20 -12.28 7.56
CA SER A 141 1.81 -12.54 6.16
C SER A 141 1.04 -11.37 5.53
N GLN A 142 0.40 -10.53 6.36
CA GLN A 142 -0.38 -9.39 5.87
C GLN A 142 0.51 -8.33 5.22
N ARG A 143 0.04 -7.75 4.12
CA ARG A 143 0.70 -6.64 3.42
C ARG A 143 0.70 -5.34 4.25
N ARG A 144 -0.35 -5.09 5.04
CA ARG A 144 -0.56 -3.79 5.71
C ARG A 144 0.09 -3.65 7.07
N SER A 145 0.11 -4.72 7.87
CA SER A 145 0.38 -4.63 9.31
C SER A 145 0.81 -5.98 9.85
N ASP A 146 1.88 -6.00 10.63
CA ASP A 146 2.22 -7.18 11.44
C ASP A 146 1.39 -7.17 12.72
N THR A 147 1.04 -8.36 13.23
CA THR A 147 0.32 -8.52 14.50
C THR A 147 0.86 -9.69 15.32
N CYS A 148 0.86 -9.58 16.64
CA CYS A 148 1.16 -10.67 17.57
C CYS A 148 0.13 -10.70 18.70
N ILE A 149 -0.51 -11.86 18.88
CA ILE A 149 -1.48 -12.13 19.94
C ILE A 149 -0.82 -13.03 20.99
N MET A 150 -0.89 -12.63 22.26
CA MET A 150 -0.31 -13.34 23.40
C MET A 150 -1.39 -13.65 24.45
N HIS A 151 -1.29 -14.84 25.02
CA HIS A 151 -2.12 -15.36 26.12
C HIS A 151 -1.20 -15.96 27.19
N GLY A 152 -1.40 -15.63 28.46
CA GLY A 152 -0.54 -16.05 29.58
C GLY A 152 -0.16 -14.86 30.47
N ASP A 153 0.92 -14.95 31.25
CA ASP A 153 1.47 -13.81 32.00
C ASP A 153 2.32 -12.93 31.05
N VAL A 154 1.67 -11.91 30.46
CA VAL A 154 2.31 -10.95 29.54
C VAL A 154 2.74 -9.72 30.33
N ARG A 155 4.05 -9.44 30.35
CA ARG A 155 4.64 -8.27 31.00
C ARG A 155 5.13 -7.27 29.95
N VAL A 156 4.72 -6.00 30.06
CA VAL A 156 5.14 -4.90 29.19
C VAL A 156 6.06 -3.98 29.98
N LEU A 157 7.25 -3.71 29.44
CA LEU A 157 8.36 -3.03 30.13
C LEU A 157 8.72 -1.68 29.49
N GLY A 158 7.72 -0.98 28.93
CA GLY A 158 7.84 0.27 28.16
C GLY A 158 8.55 0.15 26.79
N SER A 159 9.67 -0.59 26.76
CA SER A 159 10.55 -0.77 25.60
C SER A 159 10.46 -2.15 24.95
N SER A 160 9.92 -3.14 25.65
CA SER A 160 9.86 -4.54 25.24
C SER A 160 8.65 -5.23 25.86
N ILE A 161 8.32 -6.42 25.36
CA ILE A 161 7.22 -7.24 25.86
C ILE A 161 7.74 -8.66 26.11
N LEU A 162 7.32 -9.24 27.23
CA LEU A 162 7.75 -10.54 27.72
C LEU A 162 6.53 -11.42 27.97
N LEU A 163 6.53 -12.64 27.44
CA LEU A 163 5.61 -13.70 27.84
C LEU A 163 6.33 -14.61 28.83
N VAL A 164 5.82 -14.74 30.04
CA VAL A 164 6.38 -15.66 31.04
C VAL A 164 5.82 -17.06 30.83
N LYS A 165 6.72 -18.04 30.74
CA LYS A 165 6.39 -19.43 30.46
C LYS A 165 5.99 -20.20 31.71
N THR A 166 4.93 -21.00 31.63
CA THR A 166 4.59 -21.98 32.69
C THR A 166 5.29 -23.32 32.48
N SER A 167 5.64 -24.00 33.58
CA SER A 167 6.57 -25.14 33.61
C SER A 167 6.15 -26.42 32.88
N THR A 168 4.99 -26.44 32.23
CA THR A 168 4.45 -27.58 31.47
C THR A 168 4.78 -27.56 29.98
N ASP A 169 5.20 -26.42 29.42
CA ASP A 169 5.35 -26.24 27.97
C ASP A 169 6.75 -26.68 27.48
N ALA A 170 7.00 -27.99 27.44
CA ALA A 170 8.27 -28.54 26.98
C ALA A 170 8.53 -28.25 25.47
N SER A 171 9.77 -27.87 25.15
CA SER A 171 10.30 -27.55 23.81
C SER A 171 9.75 -26.28 23.11
N SER A 172 10.57 -25.22 23.12
CA SER A 172 10.52 -24.12 22.15
C SER A 172 11.87 -23.42 22.18
N SER A 173 12.53 -23.25 21.03
CA SER A 173 13.74 -22.43 20.91
C SER A 173 13.48 -20.99 21.36
N GLU A 174 14.49 -20.33 21.93
CA GLU A 174 14.45 -18.89 22.26
C GLU A 174 14.15 -18.07 21.00
N THR A 175 12.87 -17.73 20.83
CA THR A 175 12.40 -17.03 19.63
C THR A 175 12.06 -15.61 20.06
N THR A 176 12.83 -14.64 19.57
CA THR A 176 12.50 -13.22 19.74
C THR A 176 11.80 -12.73 18.48
N TRP A 177 10.56 -12.27 18.61
CA TRP A 177 9.87 -11.56 17.53
C TRP A 177 10.15 -10.07 17.61
N ARG A 178 10.10 -9.40 16.47
CA ARG A 178 10.26 -7.95 16.35
C ARG A 178 9.06 -7.41 15.58
N ILE A 179 8.41 -6.39 16.12
CA ILE A 179 7.20 -5.82 15.52
C ILE A 179 7.22 -4.30 15.60
N LYS A 180 6.82 -3.65 14.51
CA LYS A 180 6.61 -2.20 14.44
C LYS A 180 5.11 -1.97 14.34
N PRO A 181 4.42 -1.55 15.42
CA PRO A 181 2.97 -1.71 15.53
C PRO A 181 2.21 -0.55 14.86
N TYR A 182 2.41 -0.37 13.56
CA TYR A 182 1.80 0.67 12.71
C TYR A 182 1.33 0.06 11.39
N ALA A 183 0.12 0.37 10.93
CA ALA A 183 -0.52 -0.32 9.81
C ALA A 183 -0.11 0.22 8.41
N ARG A 184 1.19 0.43 8.20
CA ARG A 184 1.78 0.90 6.93
C ARG A 184 3.05 0.12 6.53
N LYS A 185 3.07 -1.18 6.84
CA LYS A 185 4.23 -2.09 6.71
C LYS A 185 4.98 -2.04 5.38
N TRP A 186 4.27 -1.82 4.27
CA TRP A 186 4.85 -1.81 2.92
C TRP A 186 5.67 -0.54 2.60
N GLU A 187 5.61 0.51 3.43
CA GLU A 187 6.32 1.77 3.22
C GLU A 187 7.54 1.87 4.14
N ALA A 188 8.64 1.23 3.74
CA ALA A 188 9.86 1.12 4.54
C ALA A 188 10.36 2.46 5.15
N PRO A 189 10.43 3.60 4.42
CA PRO A 189 10.92 4.87 4.99
C PRO A 189 10.06 5.41 6.14
N VAL A 190 8.75 5.12 6.14
CA VAL A 190 7.86 5.49 7.24
C VAL A 190 8.04 4.52 8.40
N MET A 191 8.16 3.23 8.11
CA MET A 191 8.37 2.18 9.12
C MET A 191 9.74 2.29 9.81
N GLU A 192 10.76 2.86 9.18
CA GLU A 192 12.04 3.21 9.83
C GLU A 192 11.85 4.14 11.04
N LEU A 193 10.89 5.07 10.98
CA LEU A 193 10.57 6.00 12.06
C LEU A 193 9.66 5.40 13.16
N ILE A 194 9.12 4.20 12.94
CA ILE A 194 8.26 3.50 13.91
C ILE A 194 9.13 2.70 14.88
N ARG A 195 8.87 2.86 16.18
CA ARG A 195 9.55 2.14 17.25
C ARG A 195 9.34 0.63 17.08
N GLU A 196 10.44 -0.10 16.96
CA GLU A 196 10.43 -1.56 16.99
C GLU A 196 10.32 -2.05 18.43
N LEU A 197 9.44 -3.02 18.64
CA LEU A 197 9.24 -3.71 19.91
C LEU A 197 9.74 -5.15 19.81
N PRO A 198 10.75 -5.55 20.60
CA PRO A 198 11.09 -6.95 20.78
C PRO A 198 10.07 -7.63 21.70
N ILE A 199 9.56 -8.78 21.27
CA ILE A 199 8.74 -9.69 22.07
C ILE A 199 9.57 -10.93 22.36
N ARG A 200 9.70 -11.31 23.63
CA ARG A 200 10.47 -12.47 24.10
C ARG A 200 9.60 -13.42 24.92
N VAL A 201 10.05 -14.67 25.04
CA VAL A 201 9.55 -15.61 26.06
C VAL A 201 10.62 -15.75 27.13
N ALA A 202 10.30 -15.49 28.39
CA ALA A 202 11.19 -15.79 29.51
C ALA A 202 11.01 -17.26 29.92
N SER A 203 12.15 -17.93 30.12
CA SER A 203 12.17 -19.33 30.59
C SER A 203 12.52 -19.43 32.07
N GLU A 204 13.27 -18.46 32.60
CA GLU A 204 13.72 -18.46 33.99
C GLU A 204 13.09 -17.33 34.82
N ALA A 205 12.88 -17.56 36.11
CA ALA A 205 12.35 -16.55 37.04
C ALA A 205 13.27 -15.31 37.17
N SER A 206 14.58 -15.52 37.02
CA SER A 206 15.65 -14.50 37.00
C SER A 206 15.42 -13.40 35.94
N GLU A 207 14.80 -13.75 34.81
CA GLU A 207 14.51 -12.85 33.69
C GLU A 207 13.16 -12.12 33.81
N THR A 208 12.37 -12.41 34.85
CA THR A 208 10.96 -11.98 34.94
C THR A 208 10.74 -10.87 35.98
N PRO A 209 10.86 -9.57 35.61
CA PRO A 209 10.72 -8.49 36.58
C PRO A 209 9.29 -8.41 37.12
N ASN A 210 9.17 -8.14 38.42
CA ASN A 210 7.91 -8.14 39.15
C ASN A 210 6.90 -7.12 38.57
N CYS A 211 5.64 -7.51 38.53
CA CYS A 211 4.53 -6.65 38.11
C CYS A 211 4.38 -5.46 39.08
N THR A 212 4.58 -4.24 38.61
CA THR A 212 4.29 -3.01 39.38
C THR A 212 2.91 -2.43 39.09
N ALA A 213 2.26 -2.89 38.00
CA ALA A 213 0.83 -2.71 37.77
C ALA A 213 0.24 -3.98 37.16
N ARG A 214 -0.92 -4.43 37.64
CA ARG A 214 -1.65 -5.60 37.11
C ARG A 214 -2.98 -5.15 36.50
N HIS A 215 -3.32 -5.71 35.34
CA HIS A 215 -4.53 -5.38 34.60
C HIS A 215 -5.34 -6.65 34.31
N ALA A 216 -6.64 -6.63 34.63
CA ALA A 216 -7.56 -7.74 34.34
C ALA A 216 -7.97 -7.80 32.86
N VAL A 217 -8.00 -6.64 32.19
CA VAL A 217 -8.35 -6.48 30.77
C VAL A 217 -7.17 -6.77 29.84
N PRO A 218 -7.41 -7.15 28.56
CA PRO A 218 -6.36 -7.25 27.54
C PRO A 218 -5.66 -5.90 27.26
N ALA A 219 -4.41 -5.97 26.80
CA ALA A 219 -3.73 -4.83 26.19
C ALA A 219 -3.88 -4.82 24.65
N VAL A 220 -3.99 -3.63 24.04
CA VAL A 220 -3.73 -3.42 22.61
C VAL A 220 -2.59 -2.39 22.48
N VAL A 221 -1.52 -2.78 21.77
CA VAL A 221 -0.29 -1.99 21.63
C VAL A 221 -0.15 -1.48 20.20
N PHE A 222 -0.08 -0.15 20.02
CA PHE A 222 0.03 0.49 18.71
C PHE A 222 0.90 1.74 18.71
N SER A 223 1.32 2.20 17.54
CA SER A 223 2.13 3.41 17.38
C SER A 223 1.30 4.61 16.90
N THR A 224 1.56 5.79 17.47
CA THR A 224 1.09 7.09 16.94
C THR A 224 2.22 7.86 16.22
N GLY A 225 3.18 7.14 15.67
CA GLY A 225 4.27 7.67 14.86
C GLY A 225 3.88 7.90 13.39
N GLY A 226 4.89 7.85 12.50
CA GLY A 226 4.69 7.89 11.05
C GLY A 226 4.01 9.18 10.58
N PHE A 227 2.81 9.04 10.01
CA PHE A 227 1.98 10.14 9.52
C PHE A 227 0.92 10.64 10.52
N SER A 228 0.76 9.97 11.67
CA SER A 228 -0.24 10.31 12.68
C SER A 228 -0.09 11.76 13.15
N GLY A 229 -1.19 12.52 13.05
CA GLY A 229 -1.26 13.94 13.42
C GLY A 229 -0.70 14.90 12.37
N LYS A 230 -0.04 14.39 11.33
CA LYS A 230 0.44 15.18 10.18
C LYS A 230 -0.58 15.18 9.03
N ASN A 231 -1.32 14.09 8.85
CA ASN A 231 -2.23 13.90 7.72
C ASN A 231 -3.54 13.21 8.17
N PHE A 232 -4.67 13.89 7.93
CA PHE A 232 -6.01 13.43 8.33
C PHE A 232 -6.48 12.13 7.66
N PHE A 233 -5.91 11.75 6.51
CA PHE A 233 -6.18 10.45 5.89
C PHE A 233 -5.52 9.33 6.70
N HIS A 234 -4.21 9.44 6.94
CA HIS A 234 -3.43 8.45 7.70
C HIS A 234 -3.90 8.28 9.14
N ASP A 235 -4.39 9.35 9.78
CA ASP A 235 -5.06 9.27 11.08
C ASP A 235 -6.17 8.20 11.10
N PHE A 236 -6.93 8.06 10.01
CA PHE A 236 -7.99 7.06 9.89
C PHE A 236 -7.53 5.74 9.28
N SER A 237 -6.78 5.76 8.18
CA SER A 237 -6.39 4.55 7.44
C SER A 237 -5.35 3.69 8.14
N ASP A 238 -4.39 4.33 8.82
CA ASP A 238 -3.23 3.67 9.40
C ASP A 238 -3.43 3.39 10.91
N VAL A 239 -4.34 4.12 11.57
CA VAL A 239 -4.55 4.02 13.02
C VAL A 239 -6.01 3.81 13.42
N LEU A 240 -6.95 4.76 13.22
CA LEU A 240 -8.29 4.66 13.86
C LEU A 240 -9.15 3.49 13.34
N ILE A 241 -9.15 3.20 12.04
CA ILE A 241 -9.87 2.05 11.49
C ILE A 241 -9.20 0.74 11.94
N PRO A 242 -7.87 0.56 11.79
CA PRO A 242 -7.17 -0.61 12.33
C PRO A 242 -7.37 -0.82 13.85
N LEU A 243 -7.39 0.27 14.62
CA LEU A 243 -7.66 0.24 16.07
C LEU A 243 -9.08 -0.21 16.35
N PHE A 244 -10.09 0.25 15.60
CA PHE A 244 -11.46 -0.26 15.71
C PHE A 244 -11.54 -1.76 15.41
N ILE A 245 -10.98 -2.24 14.29
CA ILE A 245 -10.99 -3.67 13.94
C ILE A 245 -10.40 -4.52 15.09
N THR A 246 -9.28 -4.06 15.63
CA THR A 246 -8.50 -4.78 16.66
C THR A 246 -9.18 -4.76 18.03
N SER A 247 -9.72 -3.61 18.46
CA SER A 247 -10.19 -3.37 19.83
C SER A 247 -11.68 -3.57 20.06
N ARG A 248 -12.52 -3.40 19.02
CA ARG A 248 -13.98 -3.32 19.20
C ARG A 248 -14.60 -4.59 19.81
N ARG A 249 -13.97 -5.75 19.59
CA ARG A 249 -14.32 -7.06 20.17
C ARG A 249 -14.26 -7.12 21.71
N TYR A 250 -13.60 -6.15 22.35
CA TYR A 250 -13.48 -6.08 23.81
C TYR A 250 -14.52 -5.15 24.46
N HIS A 251 -15.39 -4.51 23.66
CA HIS A 251 -16.53 -3.70 24.14
C HIS A 251 -16.17 -2.52 25.09
N GLY A 252 -14.92 -2.08 25.11
CA GLY A 252 -14.39 -1.05 26.03
C GLY A 252 -13.42 -1.61 27.07
N GLU A 253 -13.49 -2.92 27.34
CA GLU A 253 -12.65 -3.63 28.31
C GLU A 253 -11.28 -3.99 27.72
N VAL A 254 -10.49 -2.96 27.40
CA VAL A 254 -9.16 -3.08 26.80
C VAL A 254 -8.29 -1.89 27.18
N GLN A 255 -7.05 -2.14 27.59
CA GLN A 255 -6.05 -1.12 27.89
C GLN A 255 -5.27 -0.76 26.62
N PHE A 256 -5.22 0.53 26.26
CA PHE A 256 -4.37 1.00 25.17
C PHE A 256 -2.98 1.40 25.69
N LEU A 257 -1.94 0.83 25.06
CA LEU A 257 -0.53 1.18 25.29
C LEU A 257 0.04 1.71 23.97
N VAL A 258 0.61 2.92 23.98
CA VAL A 258 0.96 3.61 22.74
C VAL A 258 2.44 3.97 22.68
N THR A 259 3.09 3.58 21.58
CA THR A 259 4.48 3.95 21.24
C THR A 259 4.53 5.09 20.23
N ASN A 260 5.69 5.75 20.11
CA ASN A 260 5.83 7.01 19.39
C ASN A 260 4.72 8.00 19.82
N PHE A 261 4.58 8.18 21.13
CA PHE A 261 3.39 8.80 21.72
C PHE A 261 3.20 10.25 21.26
N ASN A 262 2.02 10.54 20.70
CA ASN A 262 1.68 11.85 20.16
C ASN A 262 0.49 12.47 20.92
N PRO A 263 0.73 13.27 21.97
CA PRO A 263 -0.33 13.86 22.79
C PRO A 263 -1.35 14.68 21.99
N ARG A 264 -0.90 15.36 20.93
CA ARG A 264 -1.79 16.16 20.05
C ARG A 264 -2.74 15.28 19.26
N TRP A 265 -2.31 14.09 18.86
CA TRP A 265 -3.16 13.10 18.18
C TRP A 265 -4.17 12.49 19.14
N ILE A 266 -3.72 12.07 20.33
CA ILE A 266 -4.58 11.53 21.40
C ILE A 266 -5.70 12.51 21.74
N ASN A 267 -5.36 13.77 22.02
CA ASN A 267 -6.35 14.81 22.34
C ASN A 267 -7.31 15.12 21.17
N ARG A 268 -6.86 14.99 19.91
CA ARG A 268 -7.70 15.21 18.72
C ARG A 268 -8.76 14.12 18.54
N TYR A 269 -8.45 12.89 18.95
CA TYR A 269 -9.29 11.71 18.75
C TYR A 269 -9.85 11.11 20.05
N GLU A 270 -9.73 11.81 21.17
CA GLU A 270 -10.19 11.43 22.50
C GLU A 270 -11.61 10.87 22.51
N ALA A 271 -12.55 11.52 21.82
CA ALA A 271 -13.95 11.10 21.72
C ALA A 271 -14.16 9.74 21.02
N ILE A 272 -13.21 9.30 20.18
CA ILE A 272 -13.19 7.97 19.57
C ILE A 272 -12.50 6.99 20.52
N LEU A 273 -11.34 7.36 21.07
CA LEU A 273 -10.55 6.51 21.96
C LEU A 273 -11.36 6.10 23.22
N LYS A 274 -12.03 7.05 23.88
CA LYS A 274 -12.95 6.83 25.02
C LYS A 274 -14.20 6.01 24.67
N ARG A 275 -14.44 5.68 23.39
CA ARG A 275 -15.53 4.81 22.93
C ARG A 275 -15.04 3.41 22.52
N LEU A 276 -13.72 3.22 22.43
CA LEU A 276 -13.05 1.95 22.15
C LEU A 276 -12.41 1.35 23.40
N SER A 277 -12.03 2.18 24.37
CA SER A 277 -11.52 1.78 25.69
C SER A 277 -12.19 2.60 26.80
N ASN A 278 -12.49 1.94 27.91
CA ASN A 278 -12.95 2.55 29.16
C ASN A 278 -11.79 3.04 30.06
N TYR A 279 -10.54 2.86 29.60
CA TYR A 279 -9.30 3.14 30.33
C TYR A 279 -8.53 4.30 29.70
N GLU A 280 -7.70 4.98 30.48
CA GLU A 280 -6.81 6.02 29.95
C GLU A 280 -5.75 5.44 29.01
N VAL A 281 -5.38 6.19 27.96
CA VAL A 281 -4.35 5.73 27.02
C VAL A 281 -2.96 5.96 27.62
N VAL A 282 -2.17 4.89 27.72
CA VAL A 282 -0.83 4.93 28.31
C VAL A 282 0.22 5.34 27.28
N ASP A 283 1.02 6.34 27.62
CA ASP A 283 2.29 6.65 26.95
C ASP A 283 3.32 5.57 27.31
N MET A 284 3.49 4.59 26.43
CA MET A 284 4.41 3.47 26.64
C MET A 284 5.88 3.89 26.47
N ASP A 285 6.15 5.03 25.82
CA ASP A 285 7.52 5.51 25.65
C ASP A 285 8.10 6.10 26.96
N ARG A 286 7.23 6.45 27.91
CA ARG A 286 7.59 7.09 29.20
C ARG A 286 7.14 6.30 30.44
N ASP A 287 6.57 5.11 30.26
CA ASP A 287 6.12 4.27 31.37
C ASP A 287 7.30 3.48 31.95
N ASP A 288 7.62 3.76 33.21
CA ASP A 288 8.65 3.07 34.01
C ASP A 288 8.13 1.78 34.68
N ARG A 289 6.83 1.54 34.61
CA ARG A 289 6.16 0.39 35.22
C ARG A 289 6.24 -0.87 34.38
N VAL A 290 6.33 -2.00 35.08
CA VAL A 290 6.11 -3.33 34.51
C VAL A 290 4.62 -3.63 34.61
N ARG A 291 3.90 -3.48 33.48
CA ARG A 291 2.47 -3.79 33.40
C ARG A 291 2.24 -5.24 33.03
N CYS A 292 1.47 -5.96 33.84
CA CYS A 292 1.13 -7.35 33.60
C CYS A 292 -0.33 -7.52 33.17
N PHE A 293 -0.53 -8.30 32.11
CA PHE A 293 -1.80 -8.60 31.46
C PHE A 293 -1.96 -10.11 31.25
N ARG A 294 -3.20 -10.61 31.25
CA ARG A 294 -3.48 -12.01 30.85
C ARG A 294 -3.48 -12.23 29.33
N ASN A 295 -3.66 -11.15 28.56
CA ASN A 295 -3.79 -11.17 27.12
C ASN A 295 -3.23 -9.87 26.54
N ALA A 296 -2.56 -9.92 25.40
CA ALA A 296 -2.11 -8.72 24.70
C ALA A 296 -2.14 -8.90 23.17
N HIS A 297 -2.50 -7.84 22.45
CA HIS A 297 -2.45 -7.76 20.99
C HIS A 297 -1.52 -6.63 20.57
N VAL A 298 -0.39 -6.98 19.96
CA VAL A 298 0.65 -6.03 19.52
C VAL A 298 0.52 -5.82 18.03
N GLY A 299 0.49 -4.56 17.59
CA GLY A 299 0.09 -4.21 16.23
C GLY A 299 -1.43 -4.10 16.07
N LEU A 300 -1.86 -3.60 14.92
CA LEU A 300 -3.27 -3.39 14.58
C LEU A 300 -3.63 -4.17 13.31
N MET A 301 -4.78 -4.83 13.29
CA MET A 301 -5.31 -5.49 12.09
C MET A 301 -5.73 -4.45 11.04
N SER A 302 -5.30 -4.58 9.79
CA SER A 302 -5.63 -3.63 8.71
C SER A 302 -5.87 -4.34 7.38
N HIS A 303 -7.01 -4.06 6.73
CA HIS A 303 -7.48 -4.80 5.55
C HIS A 303 -7.18 -4.05 4.24
N SER A 304 -7.62 -2.80 4.09
CA SER A 304 -7.30 -1.92 2.96
C SER A 304 -7.43 -0.44 3.36
N GLU A 305 -7.12 0.49 2.46
CA GLU A 305 -7.32 1.92 2.69
C GLU A 305 -8.82 2.23 2.95
N LEU A 306 -9.11 2.82 4.11
CA LEU A 306 -10.46 3.18 4.57
C LEU A 306 -11.55 2.08 4.49
N VAL A 307 -11.17 0.80 4.43
CA VAL A 307 -12.10 -0.35 4.31
C VAL A 307 -11.86 -1.38 5.40
N ILE A 308 -12.97 -1.84 5.99
CA ILE A 308 -13.05 -3.02 6.84
C ILE A 308 -13.73 -4.12 6.03
N ASP A 309 -12.95 -5.14 5.64
CA ASP A 309 -13.44 -6.42 5.13
C ASP A 309 -14.11 -7.23 6.29
N PRO A 310 -15.44 -7.46 6.27
CA PRO A 310 -16.13 -8.18 7.34
C PRO A 310 -15.73 -9.65 7.44
N ALA A 311 -15.31 -10.29 6.35
CA ALA A 311 -14.94 -11.71 6.38
C ALA A 311 -13.61 -11.98 7.13
N LYS A 312 -12.83 -10.92 7.39
CA LYS A 312 -11.56 -10.95 8.14
C LYS A 312 -11.65 -10.28 9.51
N ALA A 313 -12.66 -9.43 9.73
CA ALA A 313 -12.80 -8.68 10.96
C ALA A 313 -13.33 -9.58 12.10
N PRO A 314 -12.83 -9.43 13.34
CA PRO A 314 -13.45 -10.05 14.50
C PRO A 314 -14.94 -9.69 14.57
N ASN A 315 -15.79 -10.66 14.91
CA ASN A 315 -17.26 -10.51 14.99
C ASN A 315 -17.92 -9.96 13.70
N ASN A 316 -17.30 -10.12 12.54
CA ASN A 316 -17.77 -9.63 11.25
C ASN A 316 -18.03 -8.11 11.19
N TYR A 317 -17.28 -7.30 11.96
CA TYR A 317 -17.43 -5.85 11.94
C TYR A 317 -17.20 -5.26 10.54
N SER A 318 -17.95 -4.22 10.21
CA SER A 318 -17.97 -3.58 8.90
C SER A 318 -17.66 -2.08 8.97
N MET A 319 -17.52 -1.45 7.80
CA MET A 319 -17.46 0.01 7.70
C MET A 319 -18.75 0.70 8.16
N ALA A 320 -19.90 0.03 8.14
CA ALA A 320 -21.14 0.56 8.70
C ALA A 320 -21.07 0.65 10.23
N ASP A 321 -20.50 -0.35 10.89
CA ASP A 321 -20.31 -0.37 12.35
C ASP A 321 -19.32 0.70 12.81
N PHE A 322 -18.21 0.88 12.09
CA PHE A 322 -17.28 1.97 12.35
C PHE A 322 -17.95 3.34 12.17
N ARG A 323 -18.78 3.50 11.14
CA ARG A 323 -19.54 4.74 10.93
C ARG A 323 -20.59 4.96 12.02
N GLU A 324 -21.25 3.94 12.55
CA GLU A 324 -22.15 4.10 13.69
C GLU A 324 -21.40 4.43 15.00
N LEU A 325 -20.19 3.90 15.20
CA LEU A 325 -19.29 4.35 16.27
C LEU A 325 -19.00 5.85 16.16
N LEU A 326 -18.52 6.33 15.00
CA LEU A 326 -18.27 7.75 14.78
C LEU A 326 -19.53 8.61 14.98
N ARG A 327 -20.69 8.10 14.55
CA ARG A 327 -21.98 8.75 14.77
C ARG A 327 -22.35 8.85 16.25
N SER A 328 -22.03 7.84 17.06
CA SER A 328 -22.14 7.87 18.52
C SER A 328 -21.16 8.88 19.14
N CYS A 329 -19.88 8.88 18.75
CA CYS A 329 -18.85 9.77 19.32
C CYS A 329 -19.17 11.25 19.08
N PHE A 330 -19.70 11.60 17.90
CA PHE A 330 -19.95 12.99 17.51
C PHE A 330 -21.44 13.39 17.50
N SER A 331 -22.32 12.58 18.11
CA SER A 331 -23.77 12.85 18.21
C SER A 331 -24.46 13.14 16.86
N LEU A 332 -24.06 12.42 15.81
CA LEU A 332 -24.48 12.69 14.43
C LEU A 332 -25.93 12.25 14.18
N ARG A 333 -26.85 13.21 14.05
CA ARG A 333 -28.29 12.92 13.99
C ARG A 333 -28.78 12.32 12.66
N ARG A 334 -28.14 12.61 11.51
CA ARG A 334 -28.60 12.11 10.20
C ARG A 334 -28.00 10.73 9.89
N LYS A 335 -28.85 9.70 9.93
CA LYS A 335 -28.50 8.32 9.51
C LYS A 335 -28.35 8.23 7.98
N SER A 336 -29.33 8.75 7.23
CA SER A 336 -29.37 8.68 5.76
C SER A 336 -29.85 9.99 5.12
N VAL A 337 -29.61 10.11 3.81
CA VAL A 337 -30.23 11.15 2.96
C VAL A 337 -31.69 10.79 2.71
N ARG A 338 -32.58 11.79 2.88
CA ARG A 338 -34.00 11.67 2.55
C ARG A 338 -34.22 12.16 1.12
N LEU A 339 -34.52 11.24 0.21
CA LEU A 339 -34.85 11.58 -1.18
C LEU A 339 -36.24 12.24 -1.25
N GLY A 340 -36.42 13.21 -2.14
CA GLY A 340 -37.73 13.84 -2.39
C GLY A 340 -38.25 14.79 -1.31
N GLY A 341 -37.43 15.21 -0.35
CA GLY A 341 -37.81 16.23 0.63
C GLY A 341 -38.05 17.62 0.00
N SER A 342 -38.90 18.44 0.63
CA SER A 342 -39.21 19.81 0.17
C SER A 342 -38.06 20.81 0.31
N SER A 343 -37.02 20.47 1.07
CA SER A 343 -35.84 21.31 1.29
C SER A 343 -34.76 21.11 0.23
N LYS A 344 -34.18 22.20 -0.29
CA LYS A 344 -33.03 22.17 -1.22
C LYS A 344 -31.87 21.32 -0.67
N PRO A 345 -31.30 20.39 -1.46
CA PRO A 345 -30.20 19.52 -1.01
C PRO A 345 -28.95 20.34 -0.65
N ARG A 346 -28.24 19.90 0.39
CA ARG A 346 -27.03 20.56 0.90
C ARG A 346 -25.78 19.96 0.26
N LEU A 347 -24.98 20.81 -0.38
CA LEU A 347 -23.72 20.44 -1.00
C LEU A 347 -22.55 21.05 -0.24
N LEU A 348 -21.66 20.21 0.30
CA LEU A 348 -20.40 20.64 0.90
C LEU A 348 -19.31 20.75 -0.18
N LEU A 349 -18.78 21.95 -0.40
CA LEU A 349 -17.61 22.17 -1.24
C LEU A 349 -16.35 22.26 -0.35
N MET A 350 -15.54 21.22 -0.38
CA MET A 350 -14.23 21.13 0.27
C MET A 350 -13.19 21.87 -0.56
N LEU A 351 -12.64 22.94 0.01
CA LEU A 351 -11.60 23.77 -0.59
C LEU A 351 -10.23 23.45 0.01
N ARG A 352 -9.21 23.46 -0.86
CA ARG A 352 -7.81 23.34 -0.49
C ARG A 352 -7.13 24.72 -0.45
N LYS A 353 -6.09 24.86 0.38
CA LYS A 353 -5.14 25.99 0.38
C LYS A 353 -3.79 25.45 -0.13
N GLY A 354 -3.08 26.22 -0.96
CA GLY A 354 -1.85 25.75 -1.61
C GLY A 354 -2.16 24.78 -2.75
N SER A 355 -1.54 23.60 -2.72
CA SER A 355 -1.61 22.63 -3.81
C SER A 355 -3.02 22.11 -4.11
N ARG A 356 -3.27 21.88 -5.40
CA ARG A 356 -4.56 21.42 -5.97
C ARG A 356 -5.75 22.33 -5.62
N SER A 357 -5.52 23.63 -5.44
CA SER A 357 -6.58 24.59 -5.09
C SER A 357 -7.54 24.86 -6.26
N LEU A 358 -8.82 25.11 -5.96
CA LEU A 358 -9.81 25.54 -6.95
C LEU A 358 -9.72 27.06 -7.16
N THR A 359 -9.02 27.46 -8.22
CA THR A 359 -8.79 28.88 -8.60
C THR A 359 -10.09 29.64 -8.85
N ASN A 360 -11.10 28.97 -9.42
CA ASN A 360 -12.39 29.57 -9.79
C ASN A 360 -13.54 29.21 -8.84
N LYS A 361 -13.25 28.93 -7.55
CA LYS A 361 -14.21 28.52 -6.50
C LYS A 361 -15.56 29.29 -6.51
N ARG A 362 -15.54 30.63 -6.66
CA ARG A 362 -16.77 31.46 -6.72
C ARG A 362 -17.73 31.01 -7.84
N ALA A 363 -17.19 30.60 -8.99
CA ALA A 363 -17.98 30.16 -10.13
C ALA A 363 -18.53 28.73 -9.95
N VAL A 364 -17.76 27.83 -9.32
CA VAL A 364 -18.22 26.48 -8.95
C VAL A 364 -19.38 26.56 -7.95
N MET A 365 -19.27 27.42 -6.93
CA MET A 365 -20.36 27.71 -5.99
C MET A 365 -21.60 28.28 -6.70
N SER A 366 -21.40 29.21 -7.64
CA SER A 366 -22.48 29.81 -8.43
C SER A 366 -23.20 28.77 -9.31
N LEU A 367 -22.46 27.83 -9.92
CA LEU A 367 -23.02 26.71 -10.68
C LEU A 367 -23.85 25.78 -9.79
N ALA A 368 -23.30 25.34 -8.65
CA ALA A 368 -24.03 24.48 -7.72
C ALA A 368 -25.32 25.14 -7.18
N ARG A 369 -25.31 26.45 -6.89
CA ARG A 369 -26.52 27.20 -6.52
C ARG A 369 -27.56 27.24 -7.64
N ARG A 370 -27.16 27.47 -8.90
CA ARG A 370 -28.06 27.41 -10.06
C ARG A 370 -28.67 26.02 -10.27
N LEU A 371 -27.93 24.96 -9.97
CA LEU A 371 -28.41 23.57 -9.98
C LEU A 371 -29.27 23.19 -8.76
N GLY A 372 -29.64 24.17 -7.92
CA GLY A 372 -30.60 24.00 -6.83
C GLY A 372 -30.01 23.64 -5.46
N PHE A 373 -28.68 23.49 -5.34
CA PHE A 373 -28.05 23.14 -4.06
C PHE A 373 -27.92 24.34 -3.11
N ARG A 374 -28.13 24.10 -1.81
CA ARG A 374 -27.61 24.97 -0.75
C ARG A 374 -26.14 24.63 -0.51
N VAL A 375 -25.25 25.50 -0.98
CA VAL A 375 -23.79 25.28 -0.92
C VAL A 375 -23.23 25.69 0.44
N VAL A 376 -22.64 24.73 1.15
CA VAL A 376 -21.78 24.91 2.32
C VAL A 376 -20.33 24.87 1.84
N VAL A 377 -19.45 25.71 2.39
CA VAL A 377 -18.04 25.77 2.01
C VAL A 377 -17.17 25.51 3.22
N ALA A 378 -16.14 24.68 3.08
CA ALA A 378 -15.16 24.42 4.14
C ALA A 378 -13.74 24.34 3.58
N GLY A 379 -12.79 24.95 4.28
CA GLY A 379 -11.36 24.82 4.04
C GLY A 379 -10.63 24.42 5.33
N PRO A 380 -9.28 24.52 5.36
CA PRO A 380 -8.46 24.06 6.49
C PRO A 380 -8.91 24.58 7.85
N GLU A 381 -9.30 25.86 7.93
CA GLU A 381 -9.77 26.50 9.16
C GLU A 381 -11.03 25.84 9.73
N GLN A 382 -12.02 25.54 8.88
CA GLN A 382 -13.27 24.90 9.31
C GLN A 382 -13.05 23.45 9.74
N THR A 383 -12.01 22.78 9.24
CA THR A 383 -11.67 21.38 9.58
C THR A 383 -10.90 21.20 10.89
N LYS A 384 -10.47 22.29 11.56
CA LYS A 384 -9.66 22.21 12.80
C LYS A 384 -10.39 21.52 13.95
N ASN A 385 -11.67 21.84 14.16
CA ASN A 385 -12.49 21.22 15.21
C ASN A 385 -13.25 20.02 14.62
N LEU A 386 -12.74 18.80 14.87
CA LEU A 386 -13.28 17.57 14.31
C LEU A 386 -14.75 17.34 14.69
N SER A 387 -15.08 17.42 15.97
CA SER A 387 -16.43 17.15 16.48
C SER A 387 -17.48 18.08 15.86
N ARG A 388 -17.16 19.39 15.77
CA ARG A 388 -18.01 20.38 15.12
C ARG A 388 -18.10 20.15 13.62
N PHE A 389 -17.00 19.82 12.96
CA PHE A 389 -16.97 19.65 11.51
C PHE A 389 -17.69 18.37 11.07
N ALA A 390 -17.60 17.28 11.84
CA ALA A 390 -18.37 16.05 11.62
C ALA A 390 -19.89 16.32 11.56
N VAL A 391 -20.41 17.19 12.43
CA VAL A 391 -21.83 17.63 12.40
C VAL A 391 -22.14 18.42 11.12
N VAL A 392 -21.24 19.29 10.65
CA VAL A 392 -21.41 20.02 9.39
C VAL A 392 -21.42 19.06 8.20
N VAL A 393 -20.51 18.08 8.14
CA VAL A 393 -20.46 17.08 7.07
C VAL A 393 -21.70 16.19 7.10
N ASN A 394 -22.10 15.69 8.28
CA ASN A 394 -23.30 14.88 8.45
C ASN A 394 -24.59 15.62 8.05
N SER A 395 -24.58 16.96 8.06
CA SER A 395 -25.71 17.77 7.59
C SER A 395 -25.88 17.77 6.07
N CYS A 396 -24.90 17.33 5.28
CA CYS A 396 -24.86 17.48 3.82
C CYS A 396 -25.26 16.19 3.07
N ASP A 397 -25.82 16.37 1.88
CA ASP A 397 -26.33 15.30 1.01
C ASP A 397 -25.34 14.99 -0.13
N VAL A 398 -24.52 15.97 -0.51
CA VAL A 398 -23.43 15.84 -1.47
C VAL A 398 -22.16 16.47 -0.89
N MET A 399 -21.01 15.85 -1.13
CA MET A 399 -19.68 16.40 -0.79
C MET A 399 -18.83 16.42 -2.05
N VAL A 400 -18.26 17.58 -2.36
CA VAL A 400 -17.41 17.81 -3.54
C VAL A 400 -16.05 18.28 -3.07
N GLY A 401 -14.97 17.69 -3.58
CA GLY A 401 -13.63 18.17 -3.28
C GLY A 401 -12.56 17.59 -4.19
N VAL A 402 -11.42 18.28 -4.23
CA VAL A 402 -10.24 17.79 -4.95
C VAL A 402 -9.51 16.75 -4.10
N HIS A 403 -9.11 15.65 -4.76
CA HIS A 403 -8.46 14.49 -4.16
C HIS A 403 -7.37 14.84 -3.11
N GLY A 404 -7.37 14.06 -2.03
CA GLY A 404 -6.46 14.15 -0.89
C GLY A 404 -7.20 14.36 0.43
N ALA A 405 -6.45 14.37 1.53
CA ALA A 405 -6.90 14.17 2.92
C ALA A 405 -8.15 14.91 3.42
N GLY A 406 -8.56 16.02 2.79
CA GLY A 406 -9.84 16.66 3.12
C GLY A 406 -11.06 15.76 2.82
N LEU A 407 -10.95 14.84 1.85
CA LEU A 407 -12.02 13.93 1.45
C LEU A 407 -12.33 12.84 2.49
N THR A 408 -11.40 12.51 3.40
CA THR A 408 -11.61 11.53 4.48
C THR A 408 -12.81 11.87 5.37
N ASN A 409 -13.24 13.14 5.39
CA ASN A 409 -14.48 13.56 6.04
C ASN A 409 -15.75 12.84 5.51
N MET A 410 -15.68 12.16 4.36
CA MET A 410 -16.76 11.28 3.85
C MET A 410 -17.24 10.25 4.89
N LEU A 411 -16.38 9.86 5.85
CA LEU A 411 -16.71 9.03 7.00
C LEU A 411 -17.88 9.57 7.85
N PHE A 412 -18.14 10.88 7.83
CA PHE A 412 -19.23 11.52 8.59
C PHE A 412 -20.50 11.78 7.78
N LEU A 413 -20.47 11.58 6.46
CA LEU A 413 -21.65 11.74 5.60
C LEU A 413 -22.75 10.75 6.01
N PRO A 414 -24.04 11.13 5.91
CA PRO A 414 -25.13 10.17 6.06
C PRO A 414 -25.10 9.12 4.93
N ALA A 415 -25.68 7.94 5.16
CA ALA A 415 -25.85 6.93 4.12
C ALA A 415 -26.65 7.49 2.92
N ASN A 416 -26.39 6.98 1.72
CA ASN A 416 -26.90 7.47 0.43
C ASN A 416 -26.47 8.90 0.04
N ALA A 417 -25.60 9.57 0.80
CA ALA A 417 -24.93 10.78 0.34
C ALA A 417 -24.04 10.50 -0.87
N THR A 418 -23.73 11.53 -1.66
CA THR A 418 -22.84 11.41 -2.83
C THR A 418 -21.52 12.12 -2.60
N LEU A 419 -20.41 11.39 -2.72
CA LEU A 419 -19.07 11.95 -2.87
C LEU A 419 -18.80 12.24 -4.35
N ILE A 420 -18.37 13.47 -4.66
CA ILE A 420 -17.86 13.86 -5.97
C ILE A 420 -16.37 14.21 -5.81
N GLN A 421 -15.51 13.31 -6.30
CA GLN A 421 -14.06 13.48 -6.25
C GLN A 421 -13.54 14.12 -7.52
N ILE A 422 -12.89 15.27 -7.38
CA ILE A 422 -12.17 15.92 -8.47
C ILE A 422 -10.74 15.37 -8.47
N ILE A 423 -10.39 14.62 -9.51
CA ILE A 423 -9.11 13.94 -9.70
C ILE A 423 -8.19 14.91 -10.48
N PRO A 424 -7.04 15.35 -9.92
CA PRO A 424 -6.12 16.25 -10.60
C PRO A 424 -5.51 15.62 -11.88
N TRP A 425 -4.97 16.45 -12.77
CA TRP A 425 -4.31 15.97 -13.99
C TRP A 425 -3.11 15.07 -13.67
N GLY A 426 -2.81 14.12 -14.57
CA GLY A 426 -1.58 13.31 -14.53
C GLY A 426 -1.79 11.85 -14.19
N GLY A 427 -2.78 11.18 -14.79
CA GLY A 427 -2.95 9.72 -14.65
C GLY A 427 -3.32 9.23 -13.24
N LEU A 428 -3.85 10.10 -12.38
CA LEU A 428 -4.05 9.82 -10.95
C LEU A 428 -5.29 8.96 -10.63
N ARG A 429 -6.05 8.49 -11.62
CA ARG A 429 -7.37 7.87 -11.42
C ARG A 429 -7.34 6.63 -10.54
N TYR A 430 -6.44 5.69 -10.83
CA TYR A 430 -6.35 4.44 -10.09
C TYR A 430 -6.08 4.67 -8.58
N ALA A 431 -5.02 5.41 -8.25
CA ALA A 431 -4.68 5.76 -6.87
C ALA A 431 -5.78 6.62 -6.20
N SER A 432 -6.38 7.55 -6.96
CA SER A 432 -7.50 8.38 -6.47
C SER A 432 -8.73 7.56 -6.10
N ASN A 433 -9.06 6.55 -6.90
CA ASN A 433 -10.17 5.64 -6.68
C ASN A 433 -9.89 4.68 -5.52
N HIS A 434 -8.66 4.16 -5.40
CA HIS A 434 -8.26 3.30 -4.28
C HIS A 434 -8.44 3.98 -2.91
N ASP A 435 -8.05 5.25 -2.79
CA ASP A 435 -8.13 6.00 -1.53
C ASP A 435 -9.57 6.37 -1.09
N TYR A 436 -10.48 6.63 -2.04
CA TYR A 436 -11.77 7.28 -1.73
C TYR A 436 -12.97 6.79 -2.56
N GLY A 437 -12.76 6.19 -3.73
CA GLY A 437 -13.82 5.64 -4.58
C GLY A 437 -14.21 4.22 -4.16
N ASP A 438 -13.28 3.27 -4.18
CA ASP A 438 -13.50 1.88 -3.75
C ASP A 438 -14.09 1.78 -2.32
N PRO A 439 -13.66 2.59 -1.33
CA PRO A 439 -14.24 2.53 0.01
C PRO A 439 -15.71 2.99 0.12
N THR A 440 -16.24 3.72 -0.89
CA THR A 440 -17.60 4.29 -0.80
C THR A 440 -18.71 3.24 -0.64
N ALA A 441 -18.59 2.11 -1.33
CA ALA A 441 -19.59 1.05 -1.33
C ALA A 441 -19.75 0.46 0.08
N ALA A 442 -18.65 0.11 0.75
CA ALA A 442 -18.64 -0.40 2.12
C ALA A 442 -19.16 0.64 3.13
N MET A 443 -19.05 1.93 2.84
CA MET A 443 -19.58 3.02 3.67
C MET A 443 -21.08 3.32 3.42
N GLY A 444 -21.71 2.70 2.43
CA GLY A 444 -23.09 3.00 2.03
C GLY A 444 -23.28 4.41 1.49
N ILE A 445 -22.26 4.96 0.79
CA ILE A 445 -22.33 6.25 0.10
C ILE A 445 -22.12 6.06 -1.40
N ARG A 446 -22.62 6.99 -2.22
CA ARG A 446 -22.49 6.98 -3.68
C ARG A 446 -21.21 7.71 -4.10
N TYR A 447 -20.57 7.23 -5.15
CA TYR A 447 -19.36 7.83 -5.72
C TYR A 447 -19.62 8.40 -7.12
N SER A 448 -18.94 9.50 -7.43
CA SER A 448 -18.73 9.99 -8.78
C SER A 448 -17.37 10.67 -8.85
N GLU A 449 -16.65 10.45 -9.93
CA GLU A 449 -15.42 11.16 -10.22
C GLU A 449 -15.60 12.27 -11.27
N TYR A 450 -14.64 13.18 -11.26
CA TYR A 450 -14.40 14.19 -12.29
C TYR A 450 -12.89 14.27 -12.51
N GLU A 451 -12.41 13.68 -13.61
CA GLU A 451 -11.02 13.82 -14.03
C GLU A 451 -10.81 15.22 -14.64
N VAL A 452 -9.90 15.99 -14.04
CA VAL A 452 -9.51 17.33 -14.50
C VAL A 452 -8.83 17.19 -15.85
N ARG A 453 -9.29 17.95 -16.84
CA ARG A 453 -8.65 18.00 -18.16
C ARG A 453 -7.33 18.77 -18.14
N GLN A 454 -6.52 18.56 -19.18
CA GLN A 454 -5.28 19.29 -19.43
C GLN A 454 -5.48 20.81 -19.28
N GLU A 455 -6.48 21.39 -19.97
CA GLU A 455 -6.71 22.84 -20.00
C GLU A 455 -7.30 23.40 -18.70
N GLU A 456 -7.78 22.53 -17.81
CA GLU A 456 -8.26 22.88 -16.47
C GLU A 456 -7.15 22.84 -15.41
N SER A 457 -5.98 22.26 -15.72
CA SER A 457 -4.82 22.22 -14.84
C SER A 457 -3.92 23.45 -15.04
N SER A 458 -3.39 24.02 -13.97
CA SER A 458 -2.42 25.13 -14.05
C SER A 458 -1.07 24.72 -14.65
N LEU A 459 -0.82 23.42 -14.83
CA LEU A 459 0.41 22.92 -15.44
C LEU A 459 0.60 23.45 -16.86
N VAL A 460 -0.47 23.79 -17.59
CA VAL A 460 -0.38 24.36 -18.96
C VAL A 460 0.26 25.75 -19.02
N LYS A 461 0.53 26.35 -17.84
CA LYS A 461 1.30 27.60 -17.70
C LYS A 461 2.75 27.37 -17.23
N GLN A 462 3.09 26.13 -16.89
CA GLN A 462 4.38 25.74 -16.30
C GLN A 462 5.19 24.88 -17.26
N TYR A 463 4.52 24.16 -18.17
CA TYR A 463 5.12 23.24 -19.13
C TYR A 463 4.58 23.50 -20.54
N PRO A 464 5.42 23.38 -21.59
CA PRO A 464 4.98 23.31 -22.98
C PRO A 464 3.96 22.18 -23.22
N ILE A 465 3.14 22.32 -24.27
CA ILE A 465 2.01 21.41 -24.52
C ILE A 465 2.45 19.98 -24.92
N ASP A 466 3.63 19.88 -25.53
CA ASP A 466 4.34 18.70 -26.00
C ASP A 466 5.17 18.02 -24.90
N HIS A 467 5.39 18.69 -23.76
CA HIS A 467 6.18 18.19 -22.64
C HIS A 467 5.57 16.89 -22.06
N PRO A 468 6.38 15.91 -21.60
CA PRO A 468 5.90 14.62 -21.07
C PRO A 468 4.84 14.70 -19.97
N VAL A 469 4.79 15.79 -19.21
CA VAL A 469 3.69 16.10 -18.25
C VAL A 469 2.29 16.01 -18.86
N PHE A 470 2.16 16.15 -20.19
CA PHE A 470 0.92 15.98 -20.93
C PHE A 470 0.95 14.82 -21.92
N THR A 471 2.06 14.62 -22.63
CA THR A 471 2.18 13.65 -23.73
C THR A 471 2.47 12.21 -23.26
N ASP A 472 3.22 12.05 -22.17
CA ASP A 472 3.36 10.77 -21.43
C ASP A 472 3.41 11.04 -19.92
N PRO A 473 2.26 11.28 -19.26
CA PRO A 473 2.23 11.52 -17.81
C PRO A 473 2.81 10.35 -17.00
N LEU A 474 2.78 9.12 -17.55
CA LEU A 474 3.32 7.93 -16.89
C LEU A 474 4.85 7.90 -16.88
N SER A 475 5.54 8.63 -17.76
CA SER A 475 6.99 8.90 -17.62
C SER A 475 7.33 9.55 -16.27
N ILE A 476 6.48 10.45 -15.77
CA ILE A 476 6.65 11.12 -14.48
C ILE A 476 6.31 10.18 -13.31
N HIS A 477 5.38 9.24 -13.50
CA HIS A 477 5.12 8.17 -12.51
C HIS A 477 6.31 7.21 -12.41
N ARG A 478 6.94 6.87 -13.55
CA ARG A 478 8.13 6.01 -13.63
C ARG A 478 9.38 6.62 -12.98
N GLN A 479 9.42 7.95 -12.79
CA GLN A 479 10.43 8.65 -11.97
C GLN A 479 10.19 8.50 -10.45
N GLY A 480 9.13 7.81 -10.03
CA GLY A 480 8.83 7.52 -8.63
C GLY A 480 7.94 8.55 -7.95
N TRP A 481 7.53 8.22 -6.72
CA TRP A 481 6.52 8.97 -5.97
C TRP A 481 6.85 10.45 -5.78
N ASN A 482 8.12 10.81 -5.57
CA ASN A 482 8.53 12.20 -5.36
C ASN A 482 8.31 13.08 -6.60
N ALA A 483 8.57 12.56 -7.80
CA ALA A 483 8.35 13.26 -9.06
C ALA A 483 6.85 13.43 -9.34
N LEU A 484 6.09 12.34 -9.24
CA LEU A 484 4.62 12.32 -9.30
C LEU A 484 4.01 13.33 -8.33
N TRP A 485 4.45 13.31 -7.07
CA TRP A 485 3.94 14.19 -6.02
C TRP A 485 4.26 15.66 -6.32
N SER A 486 5.52 15.96 -6.65
CA SER A 486 5.98 17.32 -6.95
C SER A 486 5.20 17.93 -8.11
N VAL A 487 5.08 17.22 -9.23
CA VAL A 487 4.41 17.73 -10.44
C VAL A 487 2.90 17.69 -10.30
N PHE A 488 2.31 16.51 -10.02
CA PHE A 488 0.87 16.30 -10.11
C PHE A 488 0.12 16.52 -8.79
N LEU A 489 0.76 16.48 -7.63
CA LEU A 489 0.08 16.66 -6.34
C LEU A 489 0.42 17.97 -5.62
N ASP A 490 1.55 18.61 -5.94
CA ASP A 490 1.96 19.86 -5.30
C ASP A 490 1.86 21.08 -6.23
N ARG A 491 2.54 21.06 -7.37
CA ARG A 491 2.68 22.23 -8.27
C ARG A 491 1.44 22.59 -9.10
N GLN A 492 0.40 21.76 -9.14
CA GLN A 492 -0.84 22.07 -9.88
C GLN A 492 -1.94 22.71 -9.03
N SER A 493 -2.75 23.56 -9.65
CA SER A 493 -4.04 24.07 -9.18
C SER A 493 -5.07 24.02 -10.32
N ILE A 494 -6.36 24.02 -10.01
CA ILE A 494 -7.43 23.60 -10.93
C ILE A 494 -8.39 24.75 -11.24
N LYS A 495 -8.86 24.82 -12.48
CA LYS A 495 -9.83 25.80 -12.99
C LYS A 495 -10.93 25.08 -13.79
N LEU A 496 -11.94 24.56 -13.11
CA LEU A 496 -13.02 23.76 -13.70
C LEU A 496 -13.83 24.53 -14.76
N ASP A 497 -14.08 23.96 -15.93
CA ASP A 497 -14.97 24.54 -16.92
C ASP A 497 -16.44 24.49 -16.46
N LYS A 498 -17.19 25.50 -16.88
CA LYS A 498 -18.59 25.77 -16.55
C LYS A 498 -19.51 25.46 -17.73
N LYS A 499 -19.00 25.33 -18.95
CA LYS A 499 -19.81 25.30 -20.18
C LYS A 499 -20.51 23.96 -20.40
N GLN A 500 -21.82 24.04 -20.59
CA GLN A 500 -22.68 22.94 -21.03
C GLN A 500 -22.78 22.97 -22.57
N ARG A 501 -21.68 22.66 -23.27
CA ARG A 501 -21.63 22.73 -24.75
C ARG A 501 -22.45 21.59 -25.36
N ASN A 502 -23.71 21.83 -25.70
CA ASN A 502 -24.52 20.89 -26.47
C ASN A 502 -23.91 20.69 -27.87
N ARG A 503 -23.27 19.54 -28.08
CA ARG A 503 -23.02 18.91 -29.39
C ARG A 503 -22.57 17.47 -29.15
N ALA A 504 -23.14 16.55 -29.89
CA ALA A 504 -22.78 15.13 -29.84
C ALA A 504 -21.39 14.91 -30.46
N SER A 505 -20.46 14.37 -29.68
CA SER A 505 -19.29 13.60 -30.12
C SER A 505 -18.52 13.10 -28.88
N ALA A 506 -17.89 11.93 -29.02
CA ALA A 506 -17.03 11.23 -28.05
C ALA A 506 -17.68 10.79 -26.72
N GLY A 507 -17.60 9.49 -26.45
CA GLY A 507 -17.95 8.90 -25.15
C GLY A 507 -16.97 9.29 -24.04
N THR A 508 -17.41 9.13 -22.78
CA THR A 508 -16.54 9.13 -21.59
C THR A 508 -15.91 10.47 -21.19
N GLN A 509 -16.59 11.61 -21.37
CA GLN A 509 -16.27 12.87 -20.69
C GLN A 509 -17.45 13.42 -19.86
N ARG A 510 -17.51 13.06 -18.57
CA ARG A 510 -18.53 13.59 -17.62
C ARG A 510 -18.14 15.00 -17.18
N ARG A 511 -18.88 16.01 -17.66
CA ARG A 511 -18.69 17.44 -17.31
C ARG A 511 -19.02 17.70 -15.83
N MET A 512 -18.37 18.68 -15.18
CA MET A 512 -18.65 19.01 -13.77
C MET A 512 -20.12 19.40 -13.54
N ALA A 513 -20.72 20.12 -14.50
CA ALA A 513 -22.15 20.40 -14.50
C ALA A 513 -23.00 19.12 -14.57
N ALA A 514 -22.57 18.10 -15.33
CA ALA A 514 -23.27 16.82 -15.43
C ALA A 514 -23.15 15.97 -14.16
N SER A 515 -21.98 15.92 -13.52
CA SER A 515 -21.82 15.20 -12.23
C SER A 515 -22.65 15.86 -11.12
N LEU A 516 -22.67 17.20 -11.06
CA LEU A 516 -23.57 17.95 -10.17
C LEU A 516 -25.05 17.75 -10.51
N GLN A 517 -25.41 17.74 -11.80
CA GLN A 517 -26.79 17.62 -12.24
C GLN A 517 -27.32 16.19 -12.06
N ALA A 518 -26.51 15.15 -12.27
CA ALA A 518 -26.84 13.78 -11.90
C ALA A 518 -27.08 13.65 -10.39
N ALA A 519 -26.21 14.24 -9.57
CA ALA A 519 -26.41 14.31 -8.12
C ALA A 519 -27.66 15.12 -7.72
N ALA A 520 -28.07 16.13 -8.50
CA ALA A 520 -29.30 16.88 -8.26
C ALA A 520 -30.56 16.09 -8.65
N THR A 521 -30.59 15.48 -9.85
CA THR A 521 -31.69 14.65 -10.34
C THR A 521 -31.97 13.48 -9.39
N LEU A 522 -30.92 12.83 -8.89
CA LEU A 522 -30.99 11.76 -7.89
C LEU A 522 -31.58 12.18 -6.53
N MET A 523 -31.81 13.48 -6.29
CA MET A 523 -32.37 14.02 -5.04
C MET A 523 -33.75 14.66 -5.22
N GLN A 524 -34.21 14.86 -6.47
CA GLN A 524 -35.54 15.43 -6.73
C GLN A 524 -36.66 14.43 -6.42
N PRO A 525 -37.82 14.89 -5.91
CA PRO A 525 -39.00 14.03 -5.80
C PRO A 525 -39.51 13.67 -7.20
N SER A 526 -39.83 12.40 -7.41
CA SER A 526 -40.46 11.90 -8.63
C SER A 526 -41.82 12.55 -8.83
N LYS A 527 -41.88 13.63 -9.64
CA LYS A 527 -43.15 14.20 -10.09
C LYS A 527 -43.80 13.26 -11.10
N VAL A 528 -44.64 12.36 -10.61
CA VAL A 528 -45.63 11.67 -11.44
C VAL A 528 -46.66 12.73 -11.87
N GLY A 529 -46.49 13.26 -13.08
CA GLY A 529 -47.44 14.20 -13.67
C GLY A 529 -48.70 13.45 -14.10
N VAL A 530 -49.81 13.67 -13.41
CA VAL A 530 -51.13 13.17 -13.82
C VAL A 530 -51.57 13.94 -15.07
N ALA A 531 -51.43 13.32 -16.23
CA ALA A 531 -52.10 13.74 -17.45
C ALA A 531 -53.31 12.83 -17.67
N SER A 532 -54.50 13.32 -17.33
CA SER A 532 -55.74 12.58 -17.53
C SER A 532 -56.11 12.53 -19.02
N ARG A 533 -56.10 11.34 -19.61
CA ARG A 533 -56.97 10.96 -20.73
C ARG A 533 -57.48 9.54 -20.50
N SER A 534 -58.80 9.42 -20.39
CA SER A 534 -59.54 8.17 -20.27
C SER A 534 -59.49 7.34 -21.54
N ILE A 535 -59.47 6.01 -21.42
CA ILE A 535 -60.31 5.05 -22.17
C ILE A 535 -60.05 3.63 -21.60
N GLY A 536 -61.12 2.84 -21.45
CA GLY A 536 -61.06 1.36 -21.39
C GLY A 536 -60.45 0.72 -20.14
N GLY A 537 -61.29 0.21 -19.24
CA GLY A 537 -60.81 -0.55 -18.09
C GLY A 537 -60.29 -1.95 -18.47
N GLN A 538 -59.17 -2.36 -17.87
CA GLN A 538 -58.76 -3.77 -17.79
C GLN A 538 -58.19 -4.10 -16.41
N GLN A 539 -58.59 -5.26 -15.91
CA GLN A 539 -58.27 -5.78 -14.59
C GLN A 539 -56.92 -6.51 -14.64
N LEU A 540 -55.87 -5.90 -14.09
CA LEU A 540 -54.52 -6.47 -14.07
C LEU A 540 -54.42 -7.69 -13.13
N ARG A 541 -54.65 -8.88 -13.70
CA ARG A 541 -54.12 -10.14 -13.15
C ARG A 541 -52.62 -10.24 -13.45
N SER A 542 -51.89 -10.85 -12.53
CA SER A 542 -50.48 -11.22 -12.71
C SER A 542 -50.32 -12.34 -13.75
N GLY A 543 -49.38 -12.16 -14.67
CA GLY A 543 -48.84 -13.17 -15.58
C GLY A 543 -47.97 -12.47 -16.64
N SER A 544 -46.64 -12.64 -16.72
CA SER A 544 -45.81 -13.86 -16.85
C SER A 544 -45.84 -14.51 -18.25
N HIS A 545 -45.10 -13.92 -19.20
CA HIS A 545 -44.57 -14.55 -20.42
C HIS A 545 -43.43 -13.64 -20.95
N LEU A 546 -42.28 -14.05 -21.49
CA LEU A 546 -41.54 -15.33 -21.62
C LEU A 546 -40.04 -14.94 -21.69
N SER A 547 -39.11 -15.58 -20.95
CA SER A 547 -38.26 -16.72 -21.40
C SER A 547 -37.52 -16.45 -22.72
N ARG A 548 -36.19 -16.35 -22.79
CA ARG A 548 -35.09 -17.32 -22.47
C ARG A 548 -33.75 -16.51 -22.40
N ALA A 549 -32.62 -16.98 -21.85
CA ALA A 549 -32.22 -18.32 -21.45
C ALA A 549 -31.15 -18.26 -20.33
N PHE A 550 -31.31 -19.07 -19.28
CA PHE A 550 -30.25 -19.77 -18.57
C PHE A 550 -30.91 -21.02 -17.96
N GLY A 551 -30.75 -22.16 -18.63
CA GLY A 551 -31.46 -23.39 -18.26
C GLY A 551 -30.64 -24.23 -17.29
N PHE A 552 -31.07 -24.27 -16.03
CA PHE A 552 -30.73 -25.32 -15.08
C PHE A 552 -31.91 -25.53 -14.13
N GLU A 553 -32.40 -26.77 -14.07
CA GLU A 553 -33.15 -27.28 -12.90
C GLU A 553 -32.65 -28.70 -12.57
N PRO A 554 -32.70 -29.13 -11.30
CA PRO A 554 -31.96 -30.30 -10.82
C PRO A 554 -32.83 -31.56 -10.66
N THR A 555 -32.22 -32.74 -10.75
CA THR A 555 -32.74 -33.98 -10.11
C THR A 555 -31.59 -34.84 -9.59
N THR A 556 -31.84 -35.58 -8.51
CA THR A 556 -30.85 -36.34 -7.72
C THR A 556 -31.03 -37.86 -7.81
N ALA A 557 -29.92 -38.59 -7.61
CA ALA A 557 -29.79 -40.05 -7.41
C ALA A 557 -30.01 -40.94 -8.67
N ARG A 558 -29.40 -42.13 -8.82
CA ARG A 558 -28.72 -43.08 -7.89
C ARG A 558 -27.40 -43.66 -8.48
N LEU A 559 -26.56 -44.22 -7.60
CA LEU A 559 -25.33 -45.00 -7.89
C LEU A 559 -25.61 -46.47 -8.28
N THR A 560 -24.76 -47.07 -9.13
CA THR A 560 -24.19 -48.45 -8.95
C THR A 560 -22.98 -48.73 -9.89
N CYS A 561 -22.16 -49.74 -9.54
CA CYS A 561 -20.80 -50.02 -10.04
C CYS A 561 -20.67 -50.92 -11.30
N SER A 562 -19.48 -50.94 -11.93
CA SER A 562 -18.65 -52.17 -12.09
C SER A 562 -17.19 -51.89 -12.53
N LEU A 563 -16.32 -52.90 -12.43
CA LEU A 563 -14.85 -52.87 -12.57
C LEU A 563 -14.36 -53.66 -13.82
N GLN A 564 -13.06 -53.48 -14.16
CA GLN A 564 -12.23 -54.36 -15.04
C GLN A 564 -12.57 -54.36 -16.56
N SER A 565 -11.68 -54.71 -17.51
CA SER A 565 -10.35 -55.39 -17.52
C SER A 565 -9.61 -55.06 -18.85
N ASP A 566 -8.29 -55.12 -19.07
CA ASP A 566 -7.10 -55.41 -18.24
C ASP A 566 -5.79 -54.96 -18.97
N LEU A 567 -4.58 -55.33 -18.49
CA LEU A 567 -3.32 -55.22 -19.25
C LEU A 567 -3.04 -56.47 -20.11
N ARG A 568 -2.45 -56.30 -21.31
CA ARG A 568 -1.34 -57.15 -21.83
C ARG A 568 -0.64 -56.62 -23.09
N ASP A 569 0.54 -57.19 -23.33
CA ASP A 569 1.34 -57.20 -24.56
C ASP A 569 2.09 -55.92 -24.98
N LEU A 570 3.01 -55.51 -24.11
CA LEU A 570 4.28 -54.90 -24.53
C LEU A 570 5.38 -55.98 -24.59
N ALA A 571 5.68 -56.50 -25.79
CA ALA A 571 7.04 -56.91 -26.21
C ALA A 571 7.04 -57.60 -27.59
N HIS A 572 7.66 -56.98 -28.60
CA HIS A 572 8.70 -57.66 -29.39
C HIS A 572 9.52 -56.71 -30.30
N LYS A 573 10.83 -56.70 -30.03
CA LYS A 573 11.98 -56.51 -30.94
C LYS A 573 12.30 -55.12 -31.52
N CYS A 574 13.50 -54.66 -31.18
CA CYS A 574 14.32 -53.73 -31.96
C CYS A 574 15.38 -54.49 -32.77
N SER A 575 15.64 -54.05 -34.00
CA SER A 575 16.87 -54.24 -34.83
C SER A 575 16.57 -53.56 -36.18
N ASP A 576 17.36 -52.67 -36.79
CA ASP A 576 18.73 -52.22 -36.50
C ASP A 576 18.93 -50.73 -36.88
N ALA A 577 20.15 -50.22 -36.66
CA ALA A 577 20.63 -48.85 -36.86
C ALA A 577 20.55 -48.35 -38.34
N ALA A 578 20.78 -47.07 -38.70
CA ALA A 578 21.61 -46.07 -38.03
C ALA A 578 21.38 -44.60 -38.47
N LYS A 579 21.93 -43.67 -37.66
CA LYS A 579 22.30 -42.27 -38.00
C LYS A 579 21.19 -41.28 -38.37
N LEU A 580 20.59 -40.67 -37.33
CA LEU A 580 20.62 -39.21 -37.12
C LEU A 580 20.26 -38.95 -35.64
N ALA A 581 21.16 -38.33 -34.89
CA ALA A 581 21.03 -38.17 -33.44
C ALA A 581 20.98 -36.69 -33.05
N GLY A 582 19.99 -36.33 -32.24
CA GLY A 582 19.83 -34.99 -31.67
C GLY A 582 18.39 -34.73 -31.20
N PHE A 583 18.20 -34.60 -29.89
CA PHE A 583 16.93 -34.20 -29.25
C PHE A 583 15.74 -35.18 -29.30
N ALA A 584 15.91 -36.35 -28.69
CA ALA A 584 14.81 -37.05 -28.03
C ALA A 584 15.31 -37.74 -26.75
N LEU A 585 14.84 -37.26 -25.58
CA LEU A 585 14.71 -37.94 -24.27
C LEU A 585 14.79 -36.92 -23.12
N ALA A 586 13.62 -36.53 -22.61
CA ALA A 586 13.46 -35.93 -21.28
C ALA A 586 12.06 -36.24 -20.69
N THR A 587 11.54 -37.43 -20.98
CA THR A 587 10.37 -37.98 -20.28
C THR A 587 10.84 -38.95 -19.19
N SER A 588 10.32 -38.75 -17.98
CA SER A 588 10.34 -39.65 -16.82
C SER A 588 11.57 -39.63 -15.88
N ALA A 589 11.23 -39.47 -14.60
CA ALA A 589 11.96 -39.84 -13.38
C ALA A 589 13.32 -39.16 -13.06
N LEU A 590 13.29 -38.23 -12.10
CA LEU A 590 14.42 -37.97 -11.21
C LEU A 590 13.96 -37.98 -9.74
N VAL A 591 14.23 -39.09 -9.04
CA VAL A 591 14.12 -39.16 -7.58
C VAL A 591 15.38 -38.54 -6.99
N VAL A 592 15.24 -37.48 -6.19
CA VAL A 592 16.33 -36.93 -5.37
C VAL A 592 15.85 -36.88 -3.92
N ALA A 593 16.41 -37.76 -3.08
CA ALA A 593 16.20 -37.73 -1.65
C ALA A 593 17.02 -36.60 -1.00
N GLY A 594 16.41 -35.76 -0.16
CA GLY A 594 17.14 -34.65 0.47
C GLY A 594 16.30 -33.62 1.23
N ALA A 595 15.60 -34.05 2.28
CA ALA A 595 14.96 -33.23 3.32
C ALA A 595 13.83 -32.26 2.93
N SER A 596 12.61 -32.61 3.36
CA SER A 596 11.44 -31.73 3.54
C SER A 596 11.00 -30.89 2.34
N ALA A 597 10.33 -31.54 1.38
CA ALA A 597 9.44 -30.88 0.44
C ALA A 597 8.15 -31.71 0.27
N GLU A 598 7.00 -31.05 0.32
CA GLU A 598 5.82 -31.53 -0.42
C GLU A 598 6.25 -31.63 -1.90
N GLY A 599 5.90 -32.74 -2.57
CA GLY A 599 6.38 -33.00 -3.92
C GLY A 599 5.97 -31.91 -4.90
N VAL A 600 6.80 -31.63 -5.91
CA VAL A 600 6.46 -30.65 -6.97
C VAL A 600 5.10 -31.04 -7.57
N PRO A 601 4.09 -30.16 -7.53
CA PRO A 601 2.73 -30.52 -7.96
C PRO A 601 2.71 -30.86 -9.44
N LYS A 602 1.83 -31.80 -9.82
CA LYS A 602 1.53 -32.10 -11.23
C LYS A 602 1.06 -30.82 -11.91
N ARG A 603 1.62 -30.50 -13.07
CA ARG A 603 1.11 -29.43 -13.95
C ARG A 603 -0.35 -29.71 -14.31
N LEU A 604 -1.19 -28.69 -14.18
CA LEU A 604 -2.64 -28.75 -14.39
C LEU A 604 -3.03 -28.02 -15.66
N THR A 605 -4.18 -28.36 -16.23
CA THR A 605 -4.81 -27.60 -17.32
C THR A 605 -5.35 -26.26 -16.82
N TYR A 606 -5.62 -25.32 -17.73
CA TYR A 606 -6.17 -24.02 -17.35
C TYR A 606 -7.52 -24.16 -16.64
N ASP A 607 -8.40 -25.04 -17.15
CA ASP A 607 -9.71 -25.30 -16.55
C ASP A 607 -9.60 -25.95 -15.15
N GLU A 608 -8.66 -26.88 -14.94
CA GLU A 608 -8.36 -27.42 -13.61
C GLU A 608 -7.85 -26.33 -12.65
N ILE A 609 -7.06 -25.37 -13.12
CA ILE A 609 -6.60 -24.23 -12.31
C ILE A 609 -7.77 -23.33 -11.94
N GLN A 610 -8.65 -22.99 -12.89
CA GLN A 610 -9.87 -22.21 -12.64
C GLN A 610 -10.89 -22.92 -11.75
N SER A 611 -10.88 -24.27 -11.73
CA SER A 611 -11.73 -25.05 -10.82
C SER A 611 -11.31 -24.97 -9.35
N LYS A 612 -10.06 -24.56 -9.07
CA LYS A 612 -9.50 -24.47 -7.72
C LYS A 612 -9.72 -23.09 -7.11
N THR A 613 -10.11 -23.08 -5.84
CA THR A 613 -10.14 -21.86 -5.05
C THR A 613 -8.72 -21.37 -4.73
N TYR A 614 -8.57 -20.07 -4.52
CA TYR A 614 -7.30 -19.46 -4.09
C TYR A 614 -6.67 -20.16 -2.87
N MET A 615 -7.48 -20.64 -1.93
CA MET A 615 -6.99 -21.31 -0.72
C MET A 615 -6.44 -22.72 -0.97
N GLU A 616 -6.88 -23.41 -2.02
CA GLU A 616 -6.36 -24.73 -2.42
C GLU A 616 -5.06 -24.63 -3.23
N VAL A 617 -4.81 -23.48 -3.87
CA VAL A 617 -3.56 -23.19 -4.61
C VAL A 617 -2.52 -22.52 -3.71
N LYS A 618 -2.94 -21.81 -2.66
CA LYS A 618 -2.06 -21.08 -1.75
C LYS A 618 -1.14 -22.03 -0.97
N GLY A 619 0.14 -22.03 -1.34
CA GLY A 619 1.21 -22.76 -0.64
C GLY A 619 1.67 -24.02 -1.37
N THR A 620 0.87 -24.59 -2.29
CA THR A 620 1.22 -25.81 -3.04
C THR A 620 2.34 -25.63 -4.05
N GLY A 621 2.61 -24.38 -4.45
CA GLY A 621 3.53 -24.04 -5.54
C GLY A 621 2.89 -24.05 -6.94
N THR A 622 1.65 -24.52 -7.10
CA THR A 622 0.94 -24.54 -8.39
C THR A 622 0.78 -23.14 -9.01
N ALA A 623 0.67 -22.09 -8.19
CA ALA A 623 0.58 -20.70 -8.66
C ALA A 623 1.83 -20.17 -9.39
N ASN A 624 2.96 -20.90 -9.37
CA ASN A 624 4.17 -20.55 -10.11
C ASN A 624 4.39 -21.53 -11.29
N GLN A 625 3.35 -22.28 -11.70
CA GLN A 625 3.41 -23.17 -12.85
C GLN A 625 2.53 -22.65 -14.00
N CYS A 626 3.02 -22.75 -15.24
CA CYS A 626 2.19 -22.48 -16.41
C CYS A 626 1.20 -23.64 -16.67
N PRO A 627 -0.01 -23.36 -17.18
CA PRO A 627 -0.98 -24.41 -17.54
C PRO A 627 -0.43 -25.41 -18.58
N THR A 628 -1.02 -26.60 -18.64
CA THR A 628 -0.79 -27.62 -19.68
C THR A 628 -1.99 -27.78 -20.61
N ILE A 629 -1.80 -28.43 -21.75
CA ILE A 629 -2.87 -28.81 -22.68
C ILE A 629 -3.04 -30.33 -22.70
N ASP A 630 -4.15 -30.80 -22.13
CA ASP A 630 -4.65 -32.16 -22.31
C ASP A 630 -5.48 -32.24 -23.61
N GLY A 631 -5.25 -33.29 -24.42
CA GLY A 631 -5.73 -33.35 -25.80
C GLY A 631 -5.02 -32.34 -26.73
N GLY A 632 -5.60 -32.02 -27.88
CA GLY A 632 -5.03 -31.11 -28.88
C GLY A 632 -4.14 -31.80 -29.94
N VAL A 633 -3.38 -31.00 -30.69
CA VAL A 633 -2.54 -31.41 -31.84
C VAL A 633 -1.09 -31.05 -31.55
N ASP A 634 -0.16 -31.97 -31.86
CA ASP A 634 1.29 -31.83 -31.63
C ASP A 634 2.01 -30.94 -32.67
N SER A 635 1.33 -29.88 -33.12
CA SER A 635 1.83 -28.87 -34.04
C SER A 635 1.07 -27.55 -33.84
N PHE A 636 1.50 -26.47 -34.53
CA PHE A 636 0.78 -25.19 -34.51
C PHE A 636 -0.34 -25.19 -35.56
N ALA A 637 -1.60 -25.31 -35.11
CA ALA A 637 -2.76 -25.54 -35.98
C ALA A 637 -3.74 -24.34 -36.07
N PHE A 638 -3.22 -23.11 -35.98
CA PHE A 638 -4.02 -21.88 -36.13
C PHE A 638 -4.07 -21.38 -37.58
N LYS A 639 -5.18 -20.73 -37.94
CA LYS A 639 -5.34 -20.09 -39.25
C LYS A 639 -4.55 -18.78 -39.32
N PRO A 640 -4.06 -18.36 -40.50
CA PRO A 640 -3.53 -17.01 -40.70
C PRO A 640 -4.53 -15.93 -40.27
N GLY A 641 -4.04 -14.90 -39.59
CA GLY A 641 -4.85 -13.87 -38.97
C GLY A 641 -4.10 -13.09 -37.89
N LYS A 642 -4.73 -12.03 -37.39
CA LYS A 642 -4.29 -11.35 -36.17
C LYS A 642 -4.99 -11.99 -34.99
N TYR A 643 -4.26 -12.23 -33.91
CA TYR A 643 -4.76 -12.67 -32.62
C TYR A 643 -4.18 -11.74 -31.54
N ASN A 644 -4.71 -11.83 -30.33
CA ASN A 644 -4.07 -11.33 -29.12
C ASN A 644 -3.71 -12.54 -28.26
N ALA A 645 -2.43 -12.65 -27.91
CA ALA A 645 -2.01 -13.55 -26.86
C ALA A 645 -2.45 -12.99 -25.51
N LYS A 646 -3.04 -13.86 -24.68
CA LYS A 646 -3.38 -13.64 -23.28
C LYS A 646 -2.86 -14.78 -22.44
N LYS A 647 -2.75 -14.54 -21.12
CA LYS A 647 -2.23 -15.53 -20.15
C LYS A 647 -0.91 -16.14 -20.63
N PHE A 648 -0.10 -15.34 -21.31
CA PHE A 648 1.17 -15.78 -21.85
C PHE A 648 2.13 -15.96 -20.66
N CYS A 649 2.52 -17.20 -20.40
CA CYS A 649 3.21 -17.61 -19.19
C CYS A 649 4.52 -18.32 -19.56
N LEU A 650 5.62 -17.98 -18.88
CA LEU A 650 6.93 -18.61 -19.02
C LEU A 650 7.40 -19.17 -17.68
N GLU A 651 7.53 -20.49 -17.58
CA GLU A 651 8.06 -21.20 -16.42
C GLU A 651 9.45 -21.77 -16.72
N PRO A 652 10.51 -21.11 -16.24
CA PRO A 652 11.86 -21.67 -16.17
C PRO A 652 11.90 -23.03 -15.45
N THR A 653 12.50 -24.03 -16.11
CA THR A 653 12.83 -25.33 -15.53
C THR A 653 14.32 -25.46 -15.20
N SER A 654 15.17 -24.63 -15.82
CA SER A 654 16.62 -24.63 -15.63
C SER A 654 17.21 -23.21 -15.70
N PHE A 655 18.05 -22.88 -14.72
CA PHE A 655 18.88 -21.69 -14.72
C PHE A 655 20.36 -22.12 -14.74
N THR A 656 21.06 -21.79 -15.82
CA THR A 656 22.51 -22.00 -15.93
C THR A 656 23.20 -20.66 -16.16
N VAL A 657 24.35 -20.47 -15.51
CA VAL A 657 25.11 -19.20 -15.59
C VAL A 657 26.46 -19.51 -16.17
N LYS A 658 26.88 -18.73 -17.17
CA LYS A 658 28.20 -18.82 -17.77
C LYS A 658 29.23 -18.27 -16.79
N ALA A 659 30.15 -19.11 -16.38
CA ALA A 659 31.21 -18.74 -15.45
C ALA A 659 32.51 -19.44 -15.86
N GLU A 660 33.63 -18.77 -15.60
CA GLU A 660 34.97 -19.33 -15.80
C GLU A 660 35.13 -20.62 -15.00
N GLY A 661 35.86 -21.58 -15.57
CA GLY A 661 36.09 -22.87 -14.93
C GLY A 661 37.03 -22.74 -13.72
N VAL A 662 36.93 -23.70 -12.78
CA VAL A 662 37.79 -23.75 -11.58
C VAL A 662 39.28 -23.98 -11.93
N SER A 663 39.58 -24.40 -13.16
CA SER A 663 40.94 -24.55 -13.68
C SER A 663 41.37 -23.32 -14.49
N LYS A 664 42.60 -22.83 -14.27
CA LYS A 664 43.15 -21.56 -14.79
C LYS A 664 43.23 -21.40 -16.32
N ASN A 665 42.80 -22.37 -17.12
CA ASN A 665 42.81 -22.35 -18.60
C ASN A 665 41.53 -22.94 -19.24
N ALA A 666 40.45 -23.15 -18.48
CA ALA A 666 39.21 -23.70 -19.03
C ALA A 666 38.32 -22.61 -19.69
N PRO A 667 37.64 -22.90 -20.81
CA PRO A 667 36.67 -21.96 -21.40
C PRO A 667 35.49 -21.70 -20.44
N ALA A 668 34.86 -20.54 -20.57
CA ALA A 668 33.71 -20.18 -19.75
C ALA A 668 32.44 -20.92 -20.22
N GLU A 669 31.98 -21.88 -19.42
CA GLU A 669 30.85 -22.76 -19.72
C GLU A 669 29.62 -22.42 -18.85
N PHE A 670 28.44 -22.85 -19.30
CA PHE A 670 27.18 -22.70 -18.56
C PHE A 670 27.08 -23.75 -17.44
N GLN A 671 27.25 -23.30 -16.20
CA GLN A 671 27.23 -24.17 -15.03
C GLN A 671 25.82 -24.25 -14.43
N LYS A 672 25.43 -25.42 -13.90
CA LYS A 672 24.18 -25.61 -13.17
C LYS A 672 24.18 -24.80 -11.87
N THR A 673 23.06 -24.15 -11.56
CA THR A 673 22.93 -23.30 -10.38
C THR A 673 21.82 -23.78 -9.43
N LYS A 674 21.87 -23.33 -8.18
CA LYS A 674 20.81 -23.57 -7.18
C LYS A 674 19.98 -22.31 -6.98
N LEU A 675 18.67 -22.40 -7.17
CA LEU A 675 17.74 -21.30 -6.96
C LEU A 675 17.66 -20.89 -5.48
N MET A 676 17.80 -19.59 -5.19
CA MET A 676 17.76 -19.03 -3.82
C MET A 676 16.43 -18.32 -3.50
N THR A 677 15.68 -17.90 -4.52
CA THR A 677 14.55 -16.96 -4.43
C THR A 677 13.19 -17.63 -4.22
N ARG A 678 13.14 -18.97 -4.16
CA ARG A 678 11.90 -19.78 -4.12
C ARG A 678 11.04 -19.58 -5.38
N LEU A 679 9.78 -19.99 -5.32
CA LEU A 679 8.81 -19.97 -6.42
C LEU A 679 8.30 -18.54 -6.71
N THR A 680 9.16 -17.70 -7.28
CA THR A 680 8.88 -16.29 -7.62
C THR A 680 9.48 -15.90 -8.98
N TYR A 681 9.61 -16.86 -9.90
CA TYR A 681 10.44 -16.73 -11.10
C TYR A 681 9.68 -16.97 -12.42
N THR A 682 8.42 -17.38 -12.35
CA THR A 682 7.56 -17.57 -13.52
C THR A 682 7.00 -16.21 -13.95
N LEU A 683 7.00 -15.95 -15.26
CA LEU A 683 6.31 -14.80 -15.85
C LEU A 683 4.90 -15.24 -16.21
N ASP A 684 3.89 -14.40 -16.00
CA ASP A 684 2.48 -14.77 -16.18
C ASP A 684 1.61 -13.55 -16.52
N GLU A 685 0.39 -13.81 -16.99
CA GLU A 685 -0.61 -12.81 -17.41
C GLU A 685 -0.08 -11.80 -18.44
N ILE A 686 0.91 -12.18 -19.24
CA ILE A 686 1.42 -11.33 -20.33
C ILE A 686 0.39 -11.27 -21.47
N GLU A 687 0.21 -10.07 -22.02
CA GLU A 687 -0.67 -9.78 -23.15
C GLU A 687 0.10 -9.11 -24.30
N GLY A 688 -0.34 -9.36 -25.54
CA GLY A 688 0.22 -8.72 -26.72
C GLY A 688 -0.30 -9.24 -28.06
N PRO A 689 -0.19 -8.45 -29.15
CA PRO A 689 -0.60 -8.90 -30.48
C PRO A 689 0.26 -10.08 -30.96
N PHE A 690 -0.40 -11.06 -31.55
CA PHE A 690 0.16 -12.29 -32.07
C PHE A 690 -0.36 -12.49 -33.51
N GLU A 691 0.48 -12.19 -34.49
CA GLU A 691 0.11 -12.24 -35.90
C GLU A 691 0.61 -13.56 -36.53
N VAL A 692 -0.29 -14.26 -37.21
CA VAL A 692 0.01 -15.46 -38.02
C VAL A 692 -0.10 -15.08 -39.49
N SER A 693 1.02 -15.08 -40.17
CA SER A 693 1.12 -14.75 -41.59
C SER A 693 0.63 -15.91 -42.50
N PRO A 694 0.23 -15.63 -43.75
CA PRO A 694 -0.23 -16.67 -44.70
C PRO A 694 0.80 -17.74 -45.06
N ASP A 695 2.10 -17.47 -44.86
CA ASP A 695 3.23 -18.39 -45.01
C ASP A 695 3.49 -19.26 -43.77
N GLY A 696 2.68 -19.11 -42.72
CA GLY A 696 2.82 -19.79 -41.44
C GLY A 696 3.81 -19.12 -40.48
N ALA A 697 4.42 -17.98 -40.84
CA ALA A 697 5.28 -17.25 -39.92
C ALA A 697 4.46 -16.60 -38.79
N ILE A 698 5.02 -16.61 -37.57
CA ILE A 698 4.47 -15.96 -36.39
C ILE A 698 5.25 -14.68 -36.12
N LYS A 699 4.54 -13.65 -35.68
CA LYS A 699 5.10 -12.45 -35.04
C LYS A 699 4.34 -12.15 -33.75
N PHE A 700 5.04 -12.22 -32.62
CA PHE A 700 4.52 -11.84 -31.30
C PHE A 700 5.22 -10.57 -30.80
N GLU A 701 4.43 -9.62 -30.28
CA GLU A 701 4.97 -8.46 -29.55
C GLU A 701 4.40 -8.39 -28.14
N GLU A 702 5.26 -8.33 -27.13
CA GLU A 702 4.87 -8.08 -25.74
C GLU A 702 4.40 -6.61 -25.55
N LYS A 703 3.44 -6.39 -24.64
CA LYS A 703 2.88 -5.06 -24.32
C LYS A 703 2.66 -4.78 -22.82
N ASP A 704 2.11 -5.73 -22.08
CA ASP A 704 1.78 -5.60 -20.65
C ASP A 704 1.76 -6.97 -19.95
N GLY A 705 1.72 -6.99 -18.62
CA GLY A 705 1.63 -8.18 -17.76
C GLY A 705 2.78 -8.31 -16.75
N ILE A 706 2.93 -9.49 -16.14
CA ILE A 706 4.05 -9.78 -15.22
C ILE A 706 5.24 -10.30 -16.04
N ASP A 707 5.77 -9.39 -16.86
CA ASP A 707 6.82 -9.60 -17.87
C ASP A 707 8.26 -9.56 -17.30
N TYR A 708 8.42 -9.44 -15.97
CA TYR A 708 9.70 -9.57 -15.28
C TYR A 708 9.60 -10.21 -13.88
N ALA A 709 10.64 -10.94 -13.50
CA ALA A 709 10.82 -11.56 -12.19
C ALA A 709 12.26 -11.38 -11.68
N ALA A 710 12.42 -10.95 -10.42
CA ALA A 710 13.71 -10.79 -9.78
C ALA A 710 14.19 -12.14 -9.22
N VAL A 711 15.20 -12.73 -9.87
CA VAL A 711 15.72 -14.05 -9.54
C VAL A 711 17.11 -13.93 -8.94
N THR A 712 17.46 -14.88 -8.07
CA THR A 712 18.85 -15.06 -7.62
C THR A 712 19.14 -16.55 -7.53
N VAL A 713 20.25 -16.94 -8.14
CA VAL A 713 20.78 -18.30 -8.11
C VAL A 713 22.17 -18.32 -7.49
N GLN A 714 22.61 -19.48 -7.05
CA GLN A 714 23.94 -19.70 -6.50
C GLN A 714 24.73 -20.65 -7.39
N LEU A 715 25.94 -20.24 -7.76
CA LEU A 715 26.91 -21.06 -8.49
C LEU A 715 27.57 -22.09 -7.54
N PRO A 716 28.11 -23.20 -8.08
CA PRO A 716 29.07 -24.03 -7.37
C PRO A 716 30.24 -23.16 -6.88
N GLY A 717 30.63 -23.28 -5.61
CA GLY A 717 31.57 -22.36 -4.96
C GLY A 717 30.92 -21.23 -4.16
N GLY A 718 29.59 -21.08 -4.22
CA GLY A 718 28.82 -20.27 -3.28
C GLY A 718 28.52 -18.83 -3.70
N GLU A 719 29.10 -18.37 -4.81
CA GLU A 719 28.80 -17.07 -5.42
C GLU A 719 27.30 -16.96 -5.77
N ARG A 720 26.67 -15.82 -5.44
CA ARG A 720 25.27 -15.55 -5.76
C ARG A 720 25.18 -14.61 -6.95
N VAL A 721 24.47 -15.04 -7.98
CA VAL A 721 24.25 -14.29 -9.22
C VAL A 721 22.77 -13.86 -9.26
N PRO A 722 22.46 -12.61 -8.89
CA PRO A 722 21.14 -12.03 -9.11
C PRO A 722 20.96 -11.63 -10.59
N PHE A 723 19.74 -11.75 -11.10
CA PHE A 723 19.35 -11.30 -12.44
C PHE A 723 17.85 -11.05 -12.52
N LEU A 724 17.43 -10.26 -13.51
CA LEU A 724 16.03 -9.96 -13.75
C LEU A 724 15.55 -10.80 -14.94
N PHE A 725 14.93 -11.96 -14.70
CA PHE A 725 14.33 -12.72 -15.81
C PHE A 725 13.19 -11.89 -16.39
N THR A 726 13.18 -11.65 -17.69
CA THR A 726 12.26 -10.68 -18.31
C THR A 726 12.06 -10.98 -19.79
N ILE A 727 10.94 -10.53 -20.36
CA ILE A 727 10.72 -10.44 -21.80
C ILE A 727 10.23 -9.05 -22.24
N LYS A 728 10.52 -8.01 -21.45
CA LYS A 728 10.16 -6.61 -21.73
C LYS A 728 10.44 -6.17 -23.16
N GLN A 729 9.44 -5.60 -23.83
CA GLN A 729 9.49 -5.12 -25.20
C GLN A 729 9.95 -6.19 -26.20
N LEU A 730 9.63 -7.47 -25.92
CA LEU A 730 9.93 -8.57 -26.84
C LEU A 730 9.21 -8.36 -28.17
N VAL A 731 9.96 -8.45 -29.25
CA VAL A 731 9.44 -8.67 -30.60
C VAL A 731 10.05 -9.97 -31.12
N ALA A 732 9.25 -11.03 -31.15
CA ALA A 732 9.67 -12.37 -31.58
C ALA A 732 9.04 -12.72 -32.93
N SER A 733 9.87 -13.12 -33.88
CA SER A 733 9.45 -13.46 -35.25
C SER A 733 10.11 -14.76 -35.71
N GLY A 734 9.40 -15.54 -36.53
CA GLY A 734 9.95 -16.75 -37.13
C GLY A 734 8.86 -17.78 -37.45
N LYS A 735 9.22 -19.06 -37.48
CA LYS A 735 8.25 -20.16 -37.67
C LYS A 735 7.80 -20.72 -36.32
N PRO A 736 6.68 -21.46 -36.24
CA PRO A 736 6.20 -22.00 -34.97
C PRO A 736 7.20 -22.95 -34.31
N GLU A 737 8.01 -23.67 -35.08
CA GLU A 737 9.04 -24.57 -34.54
C GLU A 737 10.20 -23.81 -33.89
N SER A 738 10.46 -22.57 -34.32
CA SER A 738 11.50 -21.70 -33.76
C SER A 738 11.25 -20.25 -34.22
N PHE A 739 10.69 -19.43 -33.33
CA PHE A 739 10.57 -17.98 -33.50
C PHE A 739 11.39 -17.28 -32.42
N SER A 740 12.16 -16.27 -32.81
CA SER A 740 13.18 -15.67 -31.96
C SER A 740 13.02 -14.16 -31.91
N GLY A 741 13.34 -13.57 -30.77
CA GLY A 741 13.22 -12.13 -30.54
C GLY A 741 14.29 -11.59 -29.62
N LYS A 742 14.48 -10.27 -29.69
CA LYS A 742 15.24 -9.50 -28.70
C LYS A 742 14.29 -8.81 -27.75
N PHE A 743 14.73 -8.65 -26.51
CA PHE A 743 13.97 -8.00 -25.44
C PHE A 743 14.90 -7.14 -24.58
N LEU A 744 14.31 -6.16 -23.90
CA LEU A 744 15.01 -5.26 -22.98
C LEU A 744 15.26 -5.97 -21.65
N VAL A 745 16.48 -5.84 -21.13
CA VAL A 745 16.85 -6.24 -19.77
C VAL A 745 17.16 -4.97 -18.99
N PRO A 746 16.19 -4.41 -18.23
CA PRO A 746 16.46 -3.30 -17.32
C PRO A 746 17.55 -3.66 -16.32
N SER A 747 18.22 -2.63 -15.76
CA SER A 747 19.10 -2.86 -14.61
C SER A 747 18.32 -3.53 -13.47
N TYR A 748 18.92 -4.56 -12.86
CA TYR A 748 18.33 -5.30 -11.74
C TYR A 748 18.03 -4.40 -10.53
N ARG A 749 18.73 -3.26 -10.43
CA ARG A 749 18.49 -2.20 -9.45
C ARG A 749 17.95 -0.95 -10.16
N GLY A 750 16.85 -0.39 -9.66
CA GLY A 750 16.35 0.92 -10.09
C GLY A 750 17.33 2.05 -9.73
N SER A 751 17.21 3.19 -10.40
CA SER A 751 18.14 4.32 -10.23
C SER A 751 18.15 4.95 -8.84
N SER A 752 17.10 4.77 -8.05
CA SER A 752 17.02 5.22 -6.65
C SER A 752 17.44 4.16 -5.63
N PHE A 753 17.99 3.01 -6.09
CA PHE A 753 18.58 2.03 -5.18
C PHE A 753 19.83 2.61 -4.52
N LEU A 754 19.87 2.53 -3.19
CA LEU A 754 21.01 2.95 -2.38
C LEU A 754 21.86 1.74 -2.02
N ASP A 755 23.16 1.83 -2.28
CA ASP A 755 24.13 0.88 -1.76
C ASP A 755 24.35 1.06 -0.24
N PRO A 756 25.08 0.16 0.45
CA PRO A 756 25.30 0.26 1.89
C PRO A 756 26.09 1.49 2.37
N LYS A 757 26.61 2.32 1.46
CA LYS A 757 27.24 3.63 1.75
C LYS A 757 26.28 4.79 1.47
N GLY A 758 25.04 4.51 1.07
CA GLY A 758 24.05 5.50 0.71
C GLY A 758 24.23 6.06 -0.70
N ARG A 759 25.03 5.41 -1.58
CA ARG A 759 25.24 5.87 -2.96
C ARG A 759 24.22 5.29 -3.91
N GLY A 760 23.72 6.09 -4.85
CA GLY A 760 22.70 5.70 -5.83
C GLY A 760 22.78 6.53 -7.11
N GLY A 761 22.06 6.15 -8.16
CA GLY A 761 22.18 6.81 -9.49
C GLY A 761 21.35 8.08 -9.66
N SER A 762 20.20 8.17 -8.99
CA SER A 762 19.30 9.34 -9.02
C SER A 762 19.04 9.96 -7.65
N THR A 763 19.41 9.26 -6.58
CA THR A 763 19.28 9.66 -5.18
C THR A 763 20.39 9.01 -4.37
N GLY A 764 20.88 9.69 -3.34
CA GLY A 764 21.98 9.21 -2.51
C GLY A 764 23.21 10.10 -2.63
N TYR A 765 24.32 9.65 -2.06
CA TYR A 765 25.64 10.25 -2.29
C TYR A 765 26.20 9.83 -3.64
N ASP A 766 26.98 10.69 -4.27
CA ASP A 766 27.79 10.42 -5.46
C ASP A 766 29.16 9.83 -5.10
N ASN A 767 29.61 9.99 -3.85
CA ASN A 767 30.91 9.52 -3.37
C ASN A 767 30.85 8.71 -2.06
N ALA A 768 31.97 8.14 -1.62
CA ALA A 768 32.05 7.38 -0.38
C ALA A 768 32.31 8.28 0.84
N VAL A 769 31.28 9.06 1.25
CA VAL A 769 31.31 10.05 2.36
C VAL A 769 31.90 9.59 3.70
N ALA A 770 32.00 8.27 3.94
CA ALA A 770 32.66 7.72 5.13
C ALA A 770 34.19 7.86 5.12
N LEU A 771 34.80 8.27 4.00
CA LEU A 771 36.25 8.43 3.81
C LEU A 771 36.61 9.88 3.38
N PRO A 772 36.37 10.91 4.22
CA PRO A 772 36.56 12.31 3.83
C PRO A 772 38.04 12.74 3.77
N ALA A 773 38.96 11.99 4.38
CA ALA A 773 40.36 12.38 4.44
C ALA A 773 41.06 12.23 3.07
N GLY A 774 41.66 13.32 2.57
CA GLY A 774 42.48 13.31 1.36
C GLY A 774 41.73 13.09 0.05
N GLY A 775 40.41 13.29 0.02
CA GLY A 775 39.59 13.01 -1.18
C GLY A 775 39.41 11.52 -1.47
N ARG A 776 39.71 10.64 -0.51
CA ARG A 776 39.66 9.19 -0.69
C ARG A 776 38.26 8.66 -1.07
N GLY A 777 37.20 9.35 -0.66
CA GLY A 777 35.84 9.02 -1.10
C GLY A 777 35.59 9.23 -2.61
N ASP A 778 36.43 10.05 -3.25
CA ASP A 778 36.37 10.49 -4.65
C ASP A 778 37.48 9.87 -5.52
N GLU A 779 38.23 8.89 -5.00
CA GLU A 779 39.37 8.29 -5.71
C GLU A 779 38.95 7.53 -6.98
N GLU A 780 39.79 7.56 -8.03
CA GLU A 780 39.46 6.96 -9.33
C GLU A 780 39.20 5.44 -9.25
N GLU A 781 39.81 4.75 -8.27
CA GLU A 781 39.55 3.33 -8.00
C GLU A 781 38.09 3.06 -7.60
N LEU A 782 37.43 4.00 -6.92
CA LEU A 782 36.02 3.93 -6.53
C LEU A 782 35.05 4.47 -7.60
N SER A 783 35.55 4.89 -8.77
CA SER A 783 34.72 5.51 -9.82
C SER A 783 33.56 4.62 -10.28
N LYS A 784 33.76 3.29 -10.34
CA LYS A 784 32.72 2.31 -10.73
C LYS A 784 31.64 2.16 -9.66
N GLU A 785 32.03 2.23 -8.39
CA GLU A 785 31.12 2.12 -7.26
C GLU A 785 30.46 3.44 -6.91
N ASN A 786 31.05 4.58 -7.28
CA ASN A 786 30.52 5.93 -7.14
C ASN A 786 29.52 6.24 -8.27
N ILE A 787 29.92 6.05 -9.54
CA ILE A 787 29.09 6.33 -10.72
C ILE A 787 28.13 5.15 -10.96
N LYS A 788 26.99 5.17 -10.27
CA LYS A 788 25.94 4.16 -10.40
C LYS A 788 25.27 4.20 -11.77
N ASN A 789 25.64 3.26 -12.64
CA ASN A 789 25.11 3.13 -13.99
C ASN A 789 23.85 2.22 -14.03
N THR A 790 22.72 2.78 -14.47
CA THR A 790 21.43 2.08 -14.55
C THR A 790 21.04 1.67 -15.98
N SER A 791 22.00 1.66 -16.91
CA SER A 791 21.77 1.32 -18.31
C SER A 791 21.14 -0.06 -18.45
N SER A 792 20.08 -0.14 -19.26
CA SER A 792 19.50 -1.40 -19.70
C SER A 792 20.41 -2.12 -20.68
N SER A 793 20.39 -3.44 -20.64
CA SER A 793 21.00 -4.32 -21.64
C SER A 793 19.94 -4.96 -22.52
N THR A 794 20.34 -5.84 -23.42
CA THR A 794 19.44 -6.59 -24.31
C THR A 794 19.64 -8.09 -24.09
N GLY A 795 18.53 -8.83 -24.03
CA GLY A 795 18.51 -10.29 -24.08
C GLY A 795 17.92 -10.80 -25.39
N SER A 796 18.05 -12.10 -25.63
CA SER A 796 17.50 -12.80 -26.79
C SER A 796 16.81 -14.09 -26.35
N ILE A 797 15.59 -14.33 -26.82
CA ILE A 797 14.80 -15.53 -26.53
C ILE A 797 14.40 -16.22 -27.83
N THR A 798 14.43 -17.55 -27.81
CA THR A 798 13.86 -18.42 -28.83
C THR A 798 12.71 -19.20 -28.20
N LEU A 799 11.57 -19.19 -28.87
CA LEU A 799 10.34 -19.85 -28.51
C LEU A 799 10.03 -20.92 -29.58
N SER A 800 9.64 -22.11 -29.13
CA SER A 800 9.26 -23.23 -30.00
C SER A 800 7.91 -23.76 -29.55
N VAL A 801 6.90 -23.74 -30.41
CA VAL A 801 5.60 -24.38 -30.18
C VAL A 801 5.80 -25.90 -30.17
N THR A 802 5.23 -26.59 -29.19
CA THR A 802 5.19 -28.06 -29.16
C THR A 802 3.78 -28.61 -29.37
N LYS A 803 2.74 -27.88 -28.96
CA LYS A 803 1.35 -28.35 -29.05
C LYS A 803 0.37 -27.19 -29.11
N SER A 804 -0.77 -27.40 -29.77
CA SER A 804 -1.87 -26.44 -29.77
C SER A 804 -3.25 -27.11 -29.65
N LYS A 805 -4.24 -26.33 -29.21
CA LYS A 805 -5.66 -26.75 -29.15
C LYS A 805 -6.54 -25.63 -29.71
N PRO A 806 -6.72 -25.59 -31.05
CA PRO A 806 -7.42 -24.51 -31.75
C PRO A 806 -8.86 -24.26 -31.28
N GLU A 807 -9.53 -25.27 -30.73
CA GLU A 807 -10.90 -25.17 -30.17
C GLU A 807 -11.00 -24.17 -29.00
N THR A 808 -9.92 -24.03 -28.24
CA THR A 808 -9.84 -23.24 -27.00
C THR A 808 -8.85 -22.07 -27.10
N GLY A 809 -8.17 -21.92 -28.24
CA GLY A 809 -7.11 -20.92 -28.42
C GLY A 809 -5.77 -21.26 -27.74
N GLU A 810 -5.64 -22.40 -27.07
CA GLU A 810 -4.46 -22.71 -26.26
C GLU A 810 -3.24 -23.14 -27.10
N VAL A 811 -2.05 -22.67 -26.71
CA VAL A 811 -0.74 -23.05 -27.26
C VAL A 811 0.23 -23.32 -26.11
N ILE A 812 1.05 -24.37 -26.22
CA ILE A 812 2.22 -24.58 -25.35
C ILE A 812 3.50 -24.79 -26.15
N GLY A 813 4.62 -24.56 -25.49
CA GLY A 813 5.92 -24.74 -26.08
C GLY A 813 7.08 -24.80 -25.09
N VAL A 814 8.29 -24.80 -25.64
CA VAL A 814 9.57 -24.74 -24.93
C VAL A 814 10.24 -23.41 -25.29
N PHE A 815 11.03 -22.86 -24.37
CA PHE A 815 11.82 -21.66 -24.62
C PHE A 815 13.27 -21.82 -24.15
N GLU A 816 14.18 -21.13 -24.84
CA GLU A 816 15.53 -20.83 -24.37
C GLU A 816 15.78 -19.32 -24.47
N SER A 817 16.11 -18.71 -23.34
CA SER A 817 16.46 -17.30 -23.23
C SER A 817 17.91 -17.13 -22.79
N LEU A 818 18.61 -16.20 -23.42
CA LEU A 818 19.96 -15.76 -23.09
C LEU A 818 19.91 -14.28 -22.73
N GLN A 819 20.31 -13.95 -21.50
CA GLN A 819 20.30 -12.57 -21.02
C GLN A 819 21.42 -12.31 -20.00
N PRO A 820 21.90 -11.07 -19.88
CA PRO A 820 22.82 -10.68 -18.82
C PRO A 820 22.19 -10.76 -17.43
N SER A 821 23.06 -10.91 -16.43
CA SER A 821 22.75 -10.78 -15.00
C SER A 821 22.96 -9.35 -14.48
N ASP A 822 22.72 -9.15 -13.19
CA ASP A 822 22.93 -7.87 -12.49
C ASP A 822 24.37 -7.34 -12.63
N THR A 823 24.49 -6.03 -12.83
CA THR A 823 25.75 -5.27 -12.90
C THR A 823 26.13 -4.57 -11.60
N ASP A 824 25.31 -4.71 -10.53
CA ASP A 824 25.41 -3.93 -9.29
C ASP A 824 25.54 -2.42 -9.56
N LEU A 825 24.62 -1.92 -10.40
CA LEU A 825 24.63 -0.55 -10.92
C LEU A 825 25.95 -0.18 -11.63
N GLY A 826 26.49 -1.10 -12.44
CA GLY A 826 27.71 -0.90 -13.23
C GLY A 826 29.03 -1.21 -12.52
N ALA A 827 29.01 -1.54 -11.22
CA ALA A 827 30.24 -1.87 -10.48
C ALA A 827 30.87 -3.21 -10.91
N LYS A 828 30.07 -4.19 -11.36
CA LYS A 828 30.55 -5.52 -11.82
C LYS A 828 30.12 -5.84 -13.25
N THR A 829 30.94 -6.63 -13.92
CA THR A 829 30.62 -7.20 -15.25
C THR A 829 29.44 -8.18 -15.14
N PRO A 830 28.41 -8.08 -15.99
CA PRO A 830 27.31 -9.04 -15.99
C PRO A 830 27.77 -10.37 -16.57
N LYS A 831 27.34 -11.48 -15.97
CA LYS A 831 27.48 -12.83 -16.53
C LYS A 831 26.31 -13.18 -17.44
N ASP A 832 26.55 -13.99 -18.47
CA ASP A 832 25.47 -14.55 -19.31
C ASP A 832 24.66 -15.59 -18.50
N VAL A 833 23.34 -15.45 -18.49
CA VAL A 833 22.39 -16.40 -17.90
C VAL A 833 21.60 -17.06 -19.03
N LYS A 834 21.66 -18.39 -19.10
CA LYS A 834 20.81 -19.21 -19.96
C LYS A 834 19.66 -19.76 -19.12
N ILE A 835 18.45 -19.48 -19.58
CA ILE A 835 17.19 -19.81 -18.93
C ILE A 835 16.42 -20.69 -19.91
N GLN A 836 16.16 -21.94 -19.52
CA GLN A 836 15.38 -22.89 -20.30
C GLN A 836 14.11 -23.22 -19.54
N GLY A 837 12.99 -23.39 -20.25
CA GLY A 837 11.70 -23.63 -19.62
C GLY A 837 10.61 -23.98 -20.60
N VAL A 838 9.38 -24.02 -20.09
CA VAL A 838 8.16 -24.21 -20.89
C VAL A 838 7.29 -22.97 -20.85
N TRP A 839 6.46 -22.78 -21.86
CA TRP A 839 5.54 -21.66 -21.94
C TRP A 839 4.14 -22.09 -22.36
N TYR A 840 3.16 -21.24 -22.03
CA TYR A 840 1.74 -21.39 -22.35
C TYR A 840 1.19 -20.06 -22.85
N ALA A 841 0.16 -20.09 -23.71
CA ALA A 841 -0.58 -18.92 -24.15
C ALA A 841 -2.02 -19.28 -24.54
N GLN A 842 -2.94 -18.32 -24.46
CA GLN A 842 -4.25 -18.35 -25.11
C GLN A 842 -4.27 -17.32 -26.24
N LEU A 843 -4.71 -17.72 -27.44
CA LEU A 843 -4.85 -16.87 -28.62
C LEU A 843 -6.33 -16.58 -28.87
N GLU A 844 -6.74 -15.33 -28.71
CA GLU A 844 -8.07 -14.83 -29.09
C GLU A 844 -7.98 -14.05 -30.41
N GLN A 845 -8.91 -14.27 -31.34
CA GLN A 845 -8.94 -13.64 -32.67
C GLN A 845 -9.68 -12.29 -32.69
#